data_AF-A0A0G2HQE8-F1
#
_entry.id   AF-A0A0G2HQE8-F1
#
_cell.length_a   1.000
_cell.length_b   1.000
_cell.length_c   1.000
_cell.angle_alpha   90.00
_cell.angle_beta   90.00
_cell.angle_gamma   90.00
#
_symmetry.space_group_name_H-M   'P 1'
#
loop_
_entity.id
_entity.type
_entity.pdbx_description
1 polymer ?
#
loop_
_entity_poly.entity_id
_entity_poly.type
_entity_poly.pdbx_seq_one_letter_code
_entity_poly.pdbx_strand_id
1 'polypeptide(L)'
;MLPESLKNAFQLYKRDTNAIATWLANTANNNGHRVHTNNKETTGRLKGKERKEARAATSVDDEAGSGNKKQAYLLHLRDFVPLATLIAAVKPQVQVPLFMAVTIDRVIEVRRTVSRIMGSKEDNADEESNASHLHFVGVLEQVRDILKQRMQTDLLDLSSLQIGSTGAGTSPDTSFTGEHDGGSTSRNPFDILNLYETTEQTPNSGEATSPSEVIVEYEPDPEDKYDEACLAFMSLLKAVLHQRQKVCELWHNYRIGNVFLGPAAIGTNEAIEICRRMEEDVASVIKKETSVVHLLKVVFTIMCQLDGQDLKVPGRGKTPNFDTYDNASLTMWNGSRILQQFVSGNRQDGPRVYNGSHGRYDETMDRESCTNRQKYDQDDGALSEILSDIRVFGIVSDKRTIEDEFTRGVHTLLDTNEVTLWQCFAAQIYLDALHELEGKLDLAWSEMAGTAAVIKSSLASALEEPGDVRLVEYWRDIEKSLKELEFAASEWDTDPVARYKTEHGFESEPNQFLRRHPLYCGVWVHEMRTRFHEAGVNFASAFGYVHQTYQLYHALQQERLLGTFAYWMDMMTLLDMQQHDTFFIGNAPTTAQEYLENLRLKSGMAVSDRAQGKGKGKNKRTSLANGERGQLKQLGALSMLFKKRFRKTSRREMTADYLQKIIESNGFCFVNKLDATHLIVCVAMAMRSEAHQLGFNLFLLHMACFRILEEVRKTIDEQSVIQLAPESVSQKCLPAVVAMVFRDAAGDEPQGLLQRAASVISKHLLEPPSMASTIESWVLIVWGF
;
A
#
# COMPACT_ATOMS: atom_id res chain seq x y z
N MET A 1 -2.26 -8.64 -15.21
CA MET A 1 -1.78 -9.90 -14.61
C MET A 1 -0.96 -9.52 -13.38
N LEU A 2 -1.29 -10.06 -12.21
CA LEU A 2 -0.55 -9.84 -10.96
C LEU A 2 0.79 -10.65 -11.01
N PRO A 3 1.81 -10.26 -10.23
CA PRO A 3 3.11 -10.92 -10.25
C PRO A 3 3.04 -12.42 -9.91
N GLU A 4 3.86 -13.24 -10.58
CA GLU A 4 4.06 -14.66 -10.28
C GLU A 4 4.53 -14.96 -8.84
N SER A 5 4.94 -13.95 -8.07
CA SER A 5 5.37 -14.05 -6.67
C SER A 5 4.20 -14.04 -5.67
N LEU A 6 2.95 -13.98 -6.13
CA LEU A 6 1.73 -14.12 -5.32
C LEU A 6 1.10 -15.51 -5.49
N LYS A 7 1.91 -16.53 -5.77
CA LYS A 7 1.45 -17.92 -5.82
C LYS A 7 1.00 -18.33 -4.42
N ASN A 8 -0.26 -18.06 -4.11
CA ASN A 8 -0.94 -18.58 -2.93
C ASN A 8 -0.70 -20.10 -2.92
N ALA A 9 -0.43 -20.71 -1.76
CA ALA A 9 -0.15 -22.14 -1.65
C ALA A 9 -1.21 -23.00 -2.38
N PHE A 10 -2.45 -22.50 -2.47
CA PHE A 10 -3.51 -23.05 -3.30
C PHE A 10 -3.22 -23.11 -4.81
N GLN A 11 -2.64 -22.06 -5.40
CA GLN A 11 -2.25 -22.05 -6.83
C GLN A 11 -1.12 -23.04 -7.09
N LEU A 12 -0.16 -23.17 -6.17
CA LEU A 12 0.91 -24.18 -6.26
C LEU A 12 0.35 -25.60 -6.13
N TYR A 13 -0.58 -25.81 -5.19
CA TYR A 13 -1.33 -27.05 -5.06
C TYR A 13 -2.09 -27.42 -6.35
N LYS A 14 -2.77 -26.45 -6.99
CA LYS A 14 -3.45 -26.68 -8.27
C LYS A 14 -2.47 -26.97 -9.39
N ARG A 15 -1.35 -26.24 -9.44
CA ARG A 15 -0.29 -26.49 -10.41
C ARG A 15 0.28 -27.89 -10.29
N ASP A 16 0.52 -28.36 -9.07
CA ASP A 16 1.01 -29.71 -8.80
C ASP A 16 -0.01 -30.78 -9.22
N THR A 17 -1.28 -30.58 -8.86
CA THR A 17 -2.36 -31.49 -9.24
C THR A 17 -2.50 -31.56 -10.77
N ASN A 18 -2.42 -30.42 -11.46
CA ASN A 18 -2.40 -30.34 -12.91
C ASN A 18 -1.12 -30.94 -13.54
N ALA A 19 0.03 -30.82 -12.87
CA ALA A 19 1.28 -31.43 -13.32
C ALA A 19 1.20 -32.96 -13.26
N ILE A 20 0.60 -33.51 -12.21
CA ILE A 20 0.32 -34.96 -12.10
C ILE A 20 -0.61 -35.40 -13.23
N ALA A 21 -1.73 -34.70 -13.43
CA ALA A 21 -2.69 -35.00 -14.51
C ALA A 21 -2.05 -34.93 -15.91
N THR A 22 -1.30 -33.85 -16.17
CA THR A 22 -0.60 -33.61 -17.44
C THR A 22 0.47 -34.66 -17.70
N TRP A 23 1.26 -35.02 -16.68
CA TRP A 23 2.28 -36.06 -16.82
C TRP A 23 1.68 -37.43 -17.09
N LEU A 24 0.61 -37.82 -16.37
CA LEU A 24 -0.10 -39.07 -16.61
C LEU A 24 -0.64 -39.14 -18.05
N ALA A 25 -1.28 -38.07 -18.51
CA ALA A 25 -1.86 -38.03 -19.85
C ALA A 25 -0.81 -38.01 -20.97
N ASN A 26 0.23 -37.18 -20.85
CA ASN A 26 1.31 -37.10 -21.84
C ASN A 26 2.11 -38.41 -21.91
N THR A 27 2.42 -38.99 -20.76
CA THR A 27 3.17 -40.25 -20.69
C THR A 27 2.34 -41.41 -21.27
N ALA A 28 1.03 -41.47 -21.03
CA ALA A 28 0.17 -42.46 -21.68
C ALA A 28 0.10 -42.26 -23.20
N ASN A 29 -0.12 -41.03 -23.67
CA ASN A 29 -0.19 -40.68 -25.10
C ASN A 29 1.10 -41.02 -25.84
N ASN A 30 2.26 -40.65 -25.28
CA ASN A 30 3.57 -40.86 -25.88
C ASN A 30 3.94 -42.36 -25.98
N ASN A 31 3.27 -43.22 -25.21
CA ASN A 31 3.46 -44.66 -25.25
C ASN A 31 2.33 -45.40 -26.00
N GLY A 32 1.59 -44.69 -26.87
CA GLY A 32 0.61 -45.28 -27.80
C GLY A 32 -0.80 -45.43 -27.25
N HIS A 33 -1.08 -44.96 -26.03
CA HIS A 33 -2.40 -44.99 -25.42
C HIS A 33 -3.07 -43.63 -25.57
N ARG A 34 -3.91 -43.47 -26.61
CA ARG A 34 -4.59 -42.20 -26.89
C ARG A 34 -5.64 -41.93 -25.82
N VAL A 35 -5.40 -40.93 -24.98
CA VAL A 35 -6.35 -40.46 -23.97
C VAL A 35 -7.53 -39.81 -24.70
N HIS A 36 -8.68 -40.49 -24.70
CA HIS A 36 -9.95 -39.96 -25.19
C HIS A 36 -10.94 -39.94 -24.03
N THR A 37 -11.07 -38.80 -23.36
CA THR A 37 -12.15 -38.56 -22.40
C THR A 37 -13.24 -37.71 -23.08
N ASN A 38 -14.47 -38.21 -22.99
CA ASN A 38 -15.70 -37.85 -23.70
C ASN A 38 -15.79 -36.47 -24.39
N ASN A 39 -15.83 -36.48 -25.72
CA ASN A 39 -16.59 -35.49 -26.48
C ASN A 39 -18.08 -35.66 -26.12
N LYS A 40 -18.67 -34.65 -25.47
CA LYS A 40 -20.11 -34.35 -25.38
C LYS A 40 -21.06 -35.55 -25.40
N GLU A 41 -21.56 -35.93 -24.23
CA GLU A 41 -22.91 -36.50 -24.19
C GLU A 41 -23.88 -35.46 -24.77
N THR A 42 -24.43 -35.78 -25.94
CA THR A 42 -25.51 -35.03 -26.54
C THR A 42 -26.78 -35.24 -25.73
N THR A 43 -27.06 -34.36 -24.78
CA THR A 43 -28.40 -34.25 -24.19
C THR A 43 -28.93 -32.82 -24.38
N GLY A 44 -29.99 -32.70 -25.17
CA GLY A 44 -30.89 -31.54 -25.11
C GLY A 44 -30.53 -30.36 -25.99
N ARG A 45 -31.26 -30.22 -27.10
CA ARG A 45 -31.36 -29.03 -27.94
C ARG A 45 -31.64 -27.76 -27.09
N LEU A 46 -30.66 -26.84 -27.02
CA LEU A 46 -30.80 -25.52 -26.37
C LEU A 46 -31.89 -24.67 -27.05
N LYS A 47 -32.75 -24.04 -26.26
CA LYS A 47 -33.91 -23.23 -26.69
C LYS A 47 -33.55 -21.74 -26.72
N GLY A 48 -33.77 -21.11 -27.88
CA GLY A 48 -34.26 -19.73 -28.04
C GLY A 48 -33.40 -18.54 -27.59
N LYS A 49 -32.98 -18.47 -26.32
CA LYS A 49 -32.37 -17.26 -25.73
C LYS A 49 -30.84 -17.32 -25.74
N GLU A 50 -30.27 -18.48 -25.45
CA GLU A 50 -28.81 -18.75 -25.51
C GLU A 50 -28.23 -18.67 -26.94
N ARG A 51 -29.07 -18.84 -27.97
CA ARG A 51 -28.66 -18.71 -29.38
C ARG A 51 -28.38 -17.26 -29.79
N LYS A 52 -28.87 -16.27 -29.05
CA LYS A 52 -28.70 -14.84 -29.36
C LYS A 52 -27.43 -14.28 -28.71
N GLU A 53 -27.08 -14.76 -27.52
CA GLU A 53 -25.85 -14.37 -26.80
C GLU A 53 -24.60 -15.00 -27.43
N ALA A 54 -24.69 -16.24 -27.92
CA ALA A 54 -23.58 -16.89 -28.63
C ALA A 54 -23.21 -16.23 -29.97
N ARG A 55 -24.11 -15.46 -30.60
CA ARG A 55 -23.83 -14.70 -31.84
C ARG A 55 -23.26 -13.31 -31.60
N ALA A 56 -23.40 -12.76 -30.39
CA ALA A 56 -22.84 -11.45 -30.05
C ALA A 56 -21.36 -11.53 -29.65
N ALA A 57 -20.87 -12.72 -29.27
CA ALA A 57 -19.49 -12.95 -28.86
C ALA A 57 -18.53 -13.34 -30.00
N THR A 58 -19.00 -13.44 -31.25
CA THR A 58 -18.21 -13.95 -32.40
C THR A 58 -17.93 -12.90 -33.49
N SER A 59 -17.85 -11.62 -33.12
CA SER A 59 -17.49 -10.58 -34.09
C SER A 59 -16.62 -9.50 -33.46
N VAL A 60 -15.37 -9.83 -33.14
CA VAL A 60 -14.17 -8.99 -33.25
C VAL A 60 -12.96 -9.95 -33.17
N ASP A 61 -12.00 -9.78 -34.07
CA ASP A 61 -10.71 -10.49 -34.22
C ASP A 61 -10.69 -11.81 -35.03
N ASP A 62 -10.95 -11.68 -36.34
CA ASP A 62 -10.33 -12.53 -37.36
C ASP A 62 -9.39 -11.67 -38.20
N GLU A 63 -8.09 -11.65 -37.87
CA GLU A 63 -7.01 -11.53 -38.86
C GLU A 63 -5.63 -11.88 -38.24
N ALA A 64 -4.86 -12.66 -39.01
CA ALA A 64 -3.46 -13.06 -38.86
C ALA A 64 -3.09 -14.32 -38.03
N GLY A 65 -2.65 -15.37 -38.75
CA GLY A 65 -1.59 -16.28 -38.28
C GLY A 65 -2.00 -17.74 -38.03
N SER A 66 -1.84 -18.59 -39.06
CA SER A 66 -1.82 -20.05 -38.90
C SER A 66 -0.69 -20.48 -37.97
N GLY A 67 -1.03 -20.87 -36.74
CA GLY A 67 -0.13 -21.46 -35.75
C GLY A 67 -0.89 -22.51 -34.93
N ASN A 68 -0.28 -23.68 -34.73
CA ASN A 68 -0.84 -24.86 -34.05
C ASN A 68 -1.63 -24.50 -32.77
N LYS A 69 -2.95 -24.74 -32.78
CA LYS A 69 -3.79 -24.63 -31.58
C LYS A 69 -3.40 -25.73 -30.59
N LYS A 70 -2.75 -25.36 -29.48
CA LYS A 70 -2.59 -26.19 -28.27
C LYS A 70 -4.01 -26.51 -27.75
N GLN A 71 -4.42 -27.78 -27.76
CA GLN A 71 -5.70 -28.21 -27.18
C GLN A 71 -5.49 -28.50 -25.69
N ALA A 72 -6.22 -27.79 -24.82
CA ALA A 72 -6.32 -28.13 -23.40
C ALA A 72 -7.38 -29.23 -23.23
N TYR A 73 -7.07 -30.28 -22.47
CA TYR A 73 -8.01 -31.39 -22.19
C TYR A 73 -8.30 -31.43 -20.70
N LEU A 74 -9.48 -31.96 -20.35
CA LEU A 74 -9.98 -32.01 -18.99
C LEU A 74 -9.97 -33.45 -18.48
N LEU A 75 -9.38 -33.68 -17.30
CA LEU A 75 -9.18 -35.01 -16.71
C LEU A 75 -9.83 -35.09 -15.32
N HIS A 76 -10.60 -36.15 -15.07
CA HIS A 76 -11.24 -36.41 -13.78
C HIS A 76 -10.38 -37.35 -12.92
N LEU A 77 -10.59 -37.34 -11.60
CA LEU A 77 -9.84 -38.17 -10.65
C LEU A 77 -9.93 -39.67 -10.97
N ARG A 78 -11.11 -40.14 -11.43
CA ARG A 78 -11.35 -41.52 -11.85
C ARG A 78 -10.40 -42.03 -12.95
N ASP A 79 -9.80 -41.13 -13.72
CA ASP A 79 -8.93 -41.46 -14.84
C ASP A 79 -7.46 -41.66 -14.41
N PHE A 80 -7.09 -41.25 -13.19
CA PHE A 80 -5.70 -41.25 -12.72
C PHE A 80 -5.12 -42.66 -12.54
N VAL A 81 -5.85 -43.54 -11.85
CA VAL A 81 -5.42 -44.95 -11.62
C VAL A 81 -5.36 -45.76 -12.91
N PRO A 82 -6.36 -45.69 -13.82
CA PRO A 82 -6.26 -46.30 -15.14
C PRO A 82 -5.01 -45.85 -15.92
N LEU A 83 -4.72 -44.55 -15.96
CA LEU A 83 -3.54 -44.02 -16.66
C LEU A 83 -2.24 -44.49 -16.01
N ALA A 84 -2.13 -44.47 -14.68
CA ALA A 84 -0.96 -44.96 -13.96
C ALA A 84 -0.72 -46.45 -14.24
N THR A 85 -1.78 -47.27 -14.27
CA THR A 85 -1.72 -48.70 -14.58
C THR A 85 -1.23 -48.95 -16.01
N LEU A 86 -1.72 -48.16 -16.98
CA LEU A 86 -1.27 -48.24 -18.37
C LEU A 86 0.22 -47.93 -18.49
N ILE A 87 0.68 -46.84 -17.87
CA ILE A 87 2.10 -46.47 -17.84
C ILE A 87 2.95 -47.57 -17.18
N ALA A 88 2.44 -48.17 -16.11
CA ALA A 88 3.09 -49.29 -15.42
C ALA A 88 3.15 -50.59 -16.25
N ALA A 89 2.42 -50.70 -17.35
CA ALA A 89 2.46 -51.84 -18.28
C ALA A 89 3.37 -51.63 -19.50
N VAL A 90 3.81 -50.40 -19.78
CA VAL A 90 4.66 -50.05 -20.94
C VAL A 90 6.05 -50.69 -20.87
N LYS A 91 6.57 -51.15 -22.03
CA LYS A 91 7.95 -51.62 -22.25
C LYS A 91 8.62 -50.86 -23.41
N PRO A 92 9.88 -50.37 -23.27
CA PRO A 92 10.72 -50.43 -22.08
C PRO A 92 10.16 -49.58 -20.93
N GLN A 93 10.59 -49.89 -19.70
CA GLN A 93 10.01 -49.27 -18.49
C GLN A 93 10.20 -47.75 -18.50
N VAL A 94 9.10 -47.01 -18.36
CA VAL A 94 9.13 -45.56 -18.16
C VAL A 94 9.60 -45.27 -16.74
N GLN A 95 10.70 -44.50 -16.63
CA GLN A 95 11.21 -43.99 -15.36
C GLN A 95 10.38 -42.79 -14.91
N VAL A 96 9.95 -42.78 -13.65
CA VAL A 96 9.22 -41.65 -13.08
C VAL A 96 10.24 -40.60 -12.64
N PRO A 97 10.19 -39.36 -13.16
CA PRO A 97 11.08 -38.30 -12.71
C PRO A 97 10.92 -38.03 -11.22
N LEU A 98 12.04 -37.75 -10.54
CA LEU A 98 12.05 -37.48 -9.09
C LEU A 98 11.09 -36.34 -8.69
N PHE A 99 11.01 -35.28 -9.51
CA PHE A 99 10.10 -34.17 -9.25
C PHE A 99 8.63 -34.61 -9.20
N MET A 100 8.24 -35.63 -9.98
CA MET A 100 6.87 -36.15 -10.01
C MET A 100 6.55 -36.95 -8.75
N ALA A 101 7.51 -37.75 -8.25
CA ALA A 101 7.35 -38.46 -6.99
C ALA A 101 7.15 -37.49 -5.82
N VAL A 102 8.01 -36.46 -5.73
CA VAL A 102 7.89 -35.39 -4.71
C VAL A 102 6.56 -34.63 -4.83
N THR A 103 6.11 -34.37 -6.06
CA THR A 103 4.83 -33.68 -6.32
C THR A 103 3.64 -34.50 -5.83
N ILE A 104 3.63 -35.81 -6.10
CA ILE A 104 2.56 -36.73 -5.65
C ILE A 104 2.52 -36.79 -4.12
N ASP A 105 3.68 -36.99 -3.47
CA ASP A 105 3.74 -37.08 -2.00
C ASP A 105 3.28 -35.78 -1.33
N ARG A 106 3.68 -34.62 -1.85
CA ARG A 106 3.25 -33.31 -1.36
C ARG A 106 1.73 -33.12 -1.46
N VAL A 107 1.12 -33.44 -2.60
CA VAL A 107 -0.33 -33.32 -2.79
C VAL A 107 -1.10 -34.24 -1.83
N ILE A 108 -0.61 -35.47 -1.63
CA ILE A 108 -1.19 -36.43 -0.66
C ILE A 108 -1.14 -35.88 0.76
N GLU A 109 0.01 -35.33 1.19
CA GLU A 109 0.20 -34.82 2.54
C GLU A 109 -0.74 -33.64 2.84
N VAL A 110 -0.89 -32.74 1.87
CA VAL A 110 -1.76 -31.56 1.95
C VAL A 110 -3.21 -31.99 2.12
N ARG A 111 -3.69 -32.88 1.25
CA ARG A 111 -5.08 -33.37 1.30
C ARG A 111 -5.39 -34.18 2.56
N ARG A 112 -4.48 -35.06 2.99
CA ARG A 112 -4.63 -35.80 4.27
C ARG A 112 -4.81 -34.87 5.46
N THR A 113 -4.09 -33.75 5.47
CA THR A 113 -4.15 -32.80 6.58
C THR A 113 -5.43 -31.99 6.54
N VAL A 114 -5.90 -31.56 5.36
CA VAL A 114 -7.24 -30.97 5.20
C VAL A 114 -8.31 -31.94 5.72
N SER A 115 -8.26 -33.22 5.34
CA SER A 115 -9.21 -34.23 5.81
C SER A 115 -9.16 -34.44 7.32
N ARG A 116 -7.96 -34.45 7.93
CA ARG A 116 -7.80 -34.57 9.39
C ARG A 116 -8.36 -33.35 10.14
N ILE A 117 -8.15 -32.16 9.58
CA ILE A 117 -8.61 -30.88 10.12
C ILE A 117 -10.14 -30.77 10.00
N MET A 118 -10.73 -31.28 8.92
CA MET A 118 -12.16 -31.15 8.63
C MET A 118 -13.00 -32.30 9.22
N GLY A 119 -12.39 -33.48 9.43
CA GLY A 119 -13.00 -34.65 10.05
C GLY A 119 -13.20 -34.55 11.58
N SER A 120 -12.79 -33.45 12.22
CA SER A 120 -12.93 -33.22 13.67
C SER A 120 -14.24 -32.54 14.09
N LYS A 121 -15.25 -32.46 13.20
CA LYS A 121 -16.59 -31.97 13.57
C LYS A 121 -17.47 -33.08 14.18
N GLU A 122 -18.20 -32.65 15.22
CA GLU A 122 -19.25 -33.33 16.00
C GLU A 122 -20.13 -34.33 15.20
N ASP A 123 -20.27 -35.55 15.74
CA ASP A 123 -21.33 -36.59 15.71
C ASP A 123 -22.50 -36.61 14.70
N ASN A 124 -22.66 -35.69 13.74
CA ASN A 124 -23.77 -35.67 12.78
C ASN A 124 -23.40 -35.02 11.42
N ALA A 125 -22.18 -35.20 10.92
CA ALA A 125 -21.84 -34.89 9.52
C ALA A 125 -21.87 -36.18 8.68
N ASP A 126 -22.57 -36.14 7.55
CA ASP A 126 -22.89 -37.25 6.67
C ASP A 126 -21.67 -38.15 6.37
N GLU A 127 -21.83 -39.47 6.55
CA GLU A 127 -20.84 -40.50 6.20
C GLU A 127 -20.31 -40.35 4.76
N GLU A 128 -21.07 -39.69 3.89
CA GLU A 128 -20.79 -39.43 2.48
C GLU A 128 -19.66 -38.40 2.27
N SER A 129 -19.55 -37.36 3.11
CA SER A 129 -18.45 -36.38 2.99
C SER A 129 -17.12 -36.90 3.55
N ASN A 130 -17.15 -37.76 4.57
CA ASN A 130 -15.93 -38.45 5.03
C ASN A 130 -15.44 -39.50 4.04
N ALA A 131 -16.34 -40.08 3.24
CA ALA A 131 -16.01 -41.05 2.21
C ALA A 131 -15.27 -40.42 1.01
N SER A 132 -15.63 -39.19 0.62
CA SER A 132 -14.95 -38.48 -0.48
C SER A 132 -13.50 -38.08 -0.14
N HIS A 133 -13.24 -37.67 1.11
CA HIS A 133 -11.90 -37.33 1.62
C HIS A 133 -10.88 -38.46 1.45
N LEU A 134 -11.28 -39.67 1.85
CA LEU A 134 -10.47 -40.87 1.73
C LEU A 134 -10.34 -41.33 0.27
N HIS A 135 -11.30 -40.97 -0.59
CA HIS A 135 -11.31 -41.33 -1.99
C HIS A 135 -10.22 -40.59 -2.79
N PHE A 136 -10.12 -39.25 -2.70
CA PHE A 136 -9.06 -38.50 -3.42
C PHE A 136 -7.66 -38.92 -2.96
N VAL A 137 -7.44 -38.94 -1.65
CA VAL A 137 -6.16 -39.36 -1.05
C VAL A 137 -5.84 -40.81 -1.44
N GLY A 138 -6.82 -41.71 -1.34
CA GLY A 138 -6.67 -43.11 -1.70
C GLY A 138 -6.33 -43.33 -3.17
N VAL A 139 -6.93 -42.57 -4.09
CA VAL A 139 -6.61 -42.62 -5.53
C VAL A 139 -5.16 -42.21 -5.79
N LEU A 140 -4.68 -41.11 -5.20
CA LEU A 140 -3.29 -40.68 -5.39
C LEU A 140 -2.27 -41.59 -4.70
N GLU A 141 -2.61 -42.16 -3.53
CA GLU A 141 -1.80 -43.20 -2.90
C GLU A 141 -1.67 -44.44 -3.79
N GLN A 142 -2.78 -44.86 -4.40
CA GLN A 142 -2.78 -45.98 -5.34
C GLN A 142 -1.95 -45.68 -6.59
N VAL A 143 -2.04 -44.47 -7.14
CA VAL A 143 -1.17 -44.01 -8.24
C VAL A 143 0.30 -44.05 -7.83
N ARG A 144 0.64 -43.55 -6.64
CA ARG A 144 2.00 -43.60 -6.10
C ARG A 144 2.48 -45.04 -6.00
N ASP A 145 1.68 -45.94 -5.43
CA ASP A 145 2.05 -47.33 -5.20
C ASP A 145 2.24 -48.11 -6.52
N ILE A 146 1.39 -47.87 -7.53
CA ILE A 146 1.53 -48.43 -8.88
C ILE A 146 2.84 -47.98 -9.54
N LEU A 147 3.23 -46.73 -9.32
CA LEU A 147 4.42 -46.12 -9.90
C LEU A 147 5.69 -46.30 -9.06
N LYS A 148 5.57 -46.78 -7.81
CA LYS A 148 6.64 -46.84 -6.80
C LYS A 148 7.86 -47.63 -7.24
N GLN A 149 7.67 -48.78 -7.89
CA GLN A 149 8.77 -49.61 -8.42
C GLN A 149 9.54 -48.94 -9.57
N ARG A 150 9.03 -47.80 -10.09
CA ARG A 150 9.58 -47.03 -11.20
C ARG A 150 10.06 -45.64 -10.78
N MET A 151 9.89 -45.30 -9.50
CA MET A 151 10.46 -44.10 -8.89
C MET A 151 11.86 -44.46 -8.40
N GLN A 152 12.86 -43.63 -8.72
CA GLN A 152 14.21 -43.79 -8.16
C GLN A 152 14.19 -43.29 -6.70
N THR A 153 13.61 -44.07 -5.79
CA THR A 153 13.48 -43.70 -4.37
C THR A 153 14.70 -44.08 -3.53
N ASP A 154 15.64 -44.87 -4.07
CA ASP A 154 16.83 -45.36 -3.35
C ASP A 154 17.93 -44.30 -3.10
N LEU A 155 17.73 -43.04 -3.52
CA LEU A 155 18.76 -41.99 -3.44
C LEU A 155 18.43 -40.79 -2.54
N LEU A 156 17.25 -40.70 -1.93
CA LEU A 156 16.91 -39.57 -1.05
C LEU A 156 16.23 -40.04 0.23
N ASP A 157 17.01 -39.99 1.31
CA ASP A 157 16.53 -40.13 2.68
C ASP A 157 15.71 -38.88 3.06
N LEU A 158 14.38 -38.96 2.87
CA LEU A 158 13.42 -37.89 3.21
C LEU A 158 13.35 -37.59 4.72
N SER A 159 14.09 -38.31 5.56
CA SER A 159 14.23 -37.99 6.98
C SER A 159 14.97 -36.67 7.24
N SER A 160 15.66 -36.10 6.24
CA SER A 160 16.28 -34.77 6.34
C SER A 160 15.32 -33.59 6.19
N LEU A 161 14.03 -33.82 5.91
CA LEU A 161 12.99 -32.78 5.89
C LEU A 161 12.30 -32.60 7.26
N GLN A 162 12.89 -33.11 8.34
CA GLN A 162 12.45 -32.76 9.70
C GLN A 162 12.54 -31.24 9.90
N ILE A 163 11.37 -30.67 10.15
CA ILE A 163 11.07 -29.30 10.55
C ILE A 163 12.21 -28.75 11.43
N GLY A 164 12.96 -27.81 10.85
CA GLY A 164 13.97 -27.06 11.58
C GLY A 164 13.29 -26.20 12.65
N SER A 165 13.33 -26.67 13.89
CA SER A 165 13.23 -25.79 15.05
C SER A 165 14.52 -24.97 15.11
N THR A 166 14.49 -23.75 14.57
CA THR A 166 15.57 -22.78 14.81
C THR A 166 15.40 -22.21 16.22
N GLY A 167 16.35 -22.54 17.09
CA GLY A 167 16.34 -22.13 18.48
C GLY A 167 16.77 -20.67 18.72
N ALA A 168 16.41 -20.20 19.93
CA ALA A 168 17.19 -19.27 20.73
C ALA A 168 17.25 -19.82 22.16
N GLY A 169 18.46 -19.95 22.74
CA GLY A 169 18.70 -20.43 24.12
C GLY A 169 18.17 -19.47 25.18
N THR A 170 18.03 -19.82 26.48
CA THR A 170 19.00 -20.53 27.34
C THR A 170 18.37 -21.00 28.69
N SER A 171 18.64 -22.26 29.09
CA SER A 171 18.86 -22.81 30.46
C SER A 171 17.71 -23.01 31.52
N PRO A 172 17.89 -23.86 32.58
CA PRO A 172 17.23 -25.17 32.67
C PRO A 172 16.48 -25.45 34.00
N ASP A 173 15.98 -26.69 34.11
CA ASP A 173 15.49 -27.42 35.29
C ASP A 173 14.03 -27.22 35.73
N THR A 174 13.15 -28.18 35.43
CA THR A 174 12.76 -29.20 36.43
C THR A 174 12.09 -30.41 35.77
N SER A 175 12.53 -31.59 36.20
CA SER A 175 12.04 -32.92 35.84
C SER A 175 10.57 -33.15 36.18
N PHE A 176 9.79 -33.78 35.30
CA PHE A 176 8.81 -34.80 35.69
C PHE A 176 8.61 -35.83 34.56
N THR A 177 8.90 -37.08 34.91
CA THR A 177 8.73 -38.29 34.11
C THR A 177 7.26 -38.66 33.97
N GLY A 178 6.83 -38.97 32.75
CA GLY A 178 5.54 -39.60 32.46
C GLY A 178 5.49 -40.02 31.00
N GLU A 179 5.81 -41.29 30.74
CA GLU A 179 5.67 -41.94 29.45
C GLU A 179 4.21 -41.93 28.98
N HIS A 180 3.95 -41.29 27.84
CA HIS A 180 2.90 -41.70 26.91
C HIS A 180 3.36 -41.41 25.49
N ASP A 181 3.56 -42.51 24.76
CA ASP A 181 3.89 -42.64 23.36
C ASP A 181 2.75 -42.12 22.46
N GLY A 182 3.08 -41.40 21.40
CA GLY A 182 2.13 -40.79 20.46
C GLY A 182 2.72 -39.61 19.70
N GLY A 183 3.18 -39.86 18.47
CA GLY A 183 3.92 -38.93 17.61
C GLY A 183 3.31 -37.52 17.53
N SER A 184 4.13 -36.53 17.89
CA SER A 184 3.87 -35.10 17.73
C SER A 184 3.74 -34.73 16.24
N THR A 185 2.54 -34.91 15.70
CA THR A 185 2.12 -34.28 14.44
C THR A 185 1.79 -32.83 14.79
N SER A 186 2.29 -31.86 14.01
CA SER A 186 2.14 -30.43 14.29
C SER A 186 0.70 -30.04 14.68
N ARG A 187 0.58 -29.26 15.77
CA ARG A 187 -0.67 -28.71 16.31
C ARG A 187 -1.20 -27.49 15.53
N ASN A 188 -0.46 -26.94 14.56
CA ASN A 188 -0.89 -25.76 13.81
C ASN A 188 -1.51 -26.15 12.45
N PRO A 189 -2.79 -25.82 12.17
CA PRO A 189 -3.44 -26.18 10.91
C PRO A 189 -2.83 -25.52 9.67
N PHE A 190 -2.01 -24.47 9.83
CA PHE A 190 -1.34 -23.78 8.73
C PHE A 190 0.02 -24.38 8.33
N ASP A 191 0.62 -25.23 9.16
CA ASP A 191 1.98 -25.75 8.94
C ASP A 191 2.09 -26.55 7.65
N ILE A 192 0.99 -27.20 7.24
CA ILE A 192 0.93 -27.96 5.99
C ILE A 192 1.20 -27.11 4.75
N LEU A 193 0.88 -25.83 4.80
CA LEU A 193 1.09 -24.91 3.69
C LEU A 193 2.56 -24.48 3.56
N ASN A 194 3.38 -24.68 4.60
CA ASN A 194 4.82 -24.38 4.56
C ASN A 194 5.54 -25.26 3.52
N LEU A 195 5.01 -26.45 3.19
CA LEU A 195 5.56 -27.34 2.15
C LEU A 195 5.71 -26.65 0.79
N TYR A 196 4.84 -25.68 0.50
CA TYR A 196 4.86 -24.92 -0.75
C TYR A 196 5.80 -23.70 -0.72
N GLU A 197 6.19 -23.21 0.46
CA GLU A 197 7.12 -22.09 0.61
C GLU A 197 8.59 -22.53 0.50
N THR A 198 8.94 -23.71 1.02
CA THR A 198 10.31 -24.26 0.95
C THR A 198 10.76 -24.70 -0.44
N THR A 199 9.83 -24.92 -1.38
CA THR A 199 10.16 -25.48 -2.71
C THR A 199 10.57 -24.42 -3.74
N GLU A 200 10.39 -23.12 -3.44
CA GLU A 200 10.84 -22.05 -4.35
C GLU A 200 12.38 -21.93 -4.44
N GLN A 201 13.13 -22.68 -3.62
CA GLN A 201 14.59 -22.67 -3.58
C GLN A 201 15.28 -23.72 -4.46
N THR A 202 14.56 -24.61 -5.13
CA THR A 202 15.17 -25.55 -6.10
C THR A 202 15.29 -24.92 -7.49
N PRO A 203 16.49 -24.80 -8.08
CA PRO A 203 16.66 -24.19 -9.39
C PRO A 203 15.94 -25.03 -10.46
N ASN A 204 15.22 -24.33 -11.34
CA ASN A 204 14.59 -24.89 -12.54
C ASN A 204 15.62 -25.72 -13.32
N SER A 205 15.42 -27.04 -13.32
CA SER A 205 16.17 -27.95 -14.18
C SER A 205 15.70 -27.76 -15.62
N GLY A 206 16.66 -27.60 -16.53
CA GLY A 206 16.49 -27.03 -17.87
C GLY A 206 15.40 -27.65 -18.75
N GLU A 207 14.76 -26.77 -19.53
CA GLU A 207 13.88 -27.12 -20.65
C GLU A 207 14.65 -27.91 -21.70
N ALA A 208 14.29 -29.19 -21.87
CA ALA A 208 14.63 -29.96 -23.06
C ALA A 208 13.43 -29.92 -24.03
N THR A 209 13.64 -29.43 -25.24
CA THR A 209 12.64 -29.35 -26.30
C THR A 209 12.30 -30.74 -26.86
N SER A 210 11.02 -31.15 -26.84
CA SER A 210 10.44 -32.29 -27.59
C SER A 210 8.89 -32.29 -27.53
N PRO A 211 8.17 -33.00 -28.42
CA PRO A 211 7.11 -32.42 -29.25
C PRO A 211 5.69 -32.48 -28.66
N SER A 212 4.89 -31.47 -29.02
CA SER A 212 3.44 -31.37 -28.83
C SER A 212 2.92 -31.78 -27.44
N GLU A 213 3.36 -31.06 -26.40
CA GLU A 213 2.78 -31.20 -25.05
C GLU A 213 1.28 -30.91 -25.07
N VAL A 214 0.50 -31.92 -24.69
CA VAL A 214 -0.89 -31.73 -24.34
C VAL A 214 -0.92 -31.15 -22.92
N ILE A 215 -1.52 -29.97 -22.76
CA ILE A 215 -1.75 -29.38 -21.43
C ILE A 215 -3.08 -29.94 -20.91
N VAL A 216 -3.05 -30.58 -19.75
CA VAL A 216 -4.25 -31.17 -19.13
C VAL A 216 -4.59 -30.40 -17.86
N GLU A 217 -5.83 -29.94 -17.78
CA GLU A 217 -6.37 -29.30 -16.58
C GLU A 217 -7.20 -30.34 -15.81
N TYR A 218 -6.89 -30.52 -14.53
CA TYR A 218 -7.67 -31.36 -13.64
C TYR A 218 -8.98 -30.65 -13.29
N GLU A 219 -10.12 -31.34 -13.49
CA GLU A 219 -11.39 -30.88 -12.94
C GLU A 219 -11.68 -31.64 -11.63
N PRO A 220 -11.90 -30.93 -10.52
CA PRO A 220 -12.29 -31.54 -9.26
C PRO A 220 -13.64 -32.23 -9.41
N ASP A 221 -13.73 -33.45 -8.90
CA ASP A 221 -15.02 -34.13 -8.83
C ASP A 221 -15.97 -33.35 -7.89
N PRO A 222 -17.30 -33.44 -8.06
CA PRO A 222 -18.26 -32.65 -7.28
C PRO A 222 -18.06 -32.77 -5.76
N GLU A 223 -17.62 -33.94 -5.30
CA GLU A 223 -17.39 -34.28 -3.90
C GLU A 223 -16.14 -33.60 -3.29
N ASP A 224 -15.18 -33.17 -4.13
CA ASP A 224 -13.92 -32.52 -3.71
C ASP A 224 -14.00 -30.98 -3.69
N LYS A 225 -15.11 -30.40 -4.19
CA LYS A 225 -15.24 -28.94 -4.38
C LYS A 225 -15.25 -28.16 -3.07
N TYR A 226 -15.85 -28.71 -2.02
CA TYR A 226 -15.84 -28.08 -0.69
C TYR A 226 -14.43 -28.05 -0.08
N ASP A 227 -13.63 -29.10 -0.30
CA ASP A 227 -12.25 -29.16 0.17
C ASP A 227 -11.33 -28.22 -0.60
N GLU A 228 -11.56 -28.08 -1.91
CA GLU A 228 -10.88 -27.05 -2.69
C GLU A 228 -11.17 -25.66 -2.12
N ALA A 229 -12.42 -25.39 -1.73
CA ALA A 229 -12.79 -24.13 -1.08
C ALA A 229 -12.11 -23.97 0.28
N CYS A 230 -12.03 -25.04 1.09
CA CYS A 230 -11.34 -25.02 2.39
C CYS A 230 -9.84 -24.78 2.23
N LEU A 231 -9.18 -25.47 1.30
CA LEU A 231 -7.75 -25.31 1.03
C LEU A 231 -7.43 -23.93 0.46
N ALA A 232 -8.26 -23.44 -0.48
CA ALA A 232 -8.15 -22.09 -1.01
C ALA A 232 -8.23 -21.05 0.12
N PHE A 233 -9.21 -21.22 1.01
CA PHE A 233 -9.43 -20.32 2.13
C PHE A 233 -8.32 -20.39 3.18
N MET A 234 -7.84 -21.57 3.58
CA MET A 234 -6.73 -21.70 4.53
C MET A 234 -5.45 -21.05 3.98
N SER A 235 -5.20 -21.24 2.68
CA SER A 235 -4.03 -20.64 2.02
C SER A 235 -4.15 -19.12 1.96
N LEU A 236 -5.33 -18.61 1.62
CA LEU A 236 -5.65 -17.18 1.70
C LEU A 236 -5.48 -16.63 3.12
N LEU A 237 -6.07 -17.28 4.12
CA LEU A 237 -6.04 -16.84 5.51
C LEU A 237 -4.61 -16.80 6.05
N LYS A 238 -3.78 -17.79 5.75
CA LYS A 238 -2.35 -17.78 6.12
C LYS A 238 -1.63 -16.54 5.56
N ALA A 239 -1.81 -16.25 4.28
CA ALA A 239 -1.19 -15.09 3.63
C ALA A 239 -1.66 -13.77 4.28
N VAL A 240 -2.96 -13.68 4.60
CA VAL A 240 -3.55 -12.52 5.28
C VAL A 240 -3.00 -12.36 6.71
N LEU A 241 -2.84 -13.44 7.46
CA LEU A 241 -2.24 -13.39 8.81
C LEU A 241 -0.77 -12.96 8.78
N HIS A 242 -0.01 -13.37 7.78
CA HIS A 242 1.36 -12.88 7.60
C HIS A 242 1.37 -11.37 7.30
N GLN A 243 0.44 -10.87 6.47
CA GLN A 243 0.30 -9.43 6.26
C GLN A 243 -0.08 -8.68 7.54
N ARG A 244 -0.98 -9.24 8.35
CA ARG A 244 -1.37 -8.68 9.66
C ARG A 244 -0.15 -8.41 10.53
N GLN A 245 0.72 -9.40 10.66
CA GLN A 245 1.94 -9.28 11.46
C GLN A 245 2.83 -8.11 10.99
N LYS A 246 3.01 -7.94 9.68
CA LYS A 246 3.80 -6.81 9.15
C LYS A 246 3.13 -5.46 9.36
N VAL A 247 1.81 -5.39 9.36
CA VAL A 247 1.10 -4.17 9.72
C VAL A 247 1.25 -3.85 11.20
N CYS A 248 1.19 -4.85 12.10
CA CYS A 248 1.49 -4.63 13.53
C CYS A 248 2.91 -4.09 13.72
N GLU A 249 3.92 -4.69 13.07
CA GLU A 249 5.31 -4.19 13.08
C GLU A 249 5.40 -2.72 12.60
N LEU A 250 4.59 -2.34 11.60
CA LEU A 250 4.56 -0.98 11.07
C LEU A 250 3.96 0.02 12.06
N TRP A 251 2.86 -0.34 12.75
CA TRP A 251 2.25 0.49 13.79
C TRP A 251 3.09 0.58 15.05
N HIS A 252 3.77 -0.51 15.42
CA HIS A 252 4.78 -0.49 16.48
C HIS A 252 5.91 0.51 16.17
N ASN A 253 6.44 0.45 14.94
CA ASN A 253 7.46 1.41 14.48
C ASN A 253 6.94 2.84 14.45
N TYR A 254 5.66 3.06 14.11
CA TYR A 254 5.04 4.37 14.27
C TYR A 254 5.03 4.77 15.74
N ARG A 255 4.50 3.96 16.67
CA ARG A 255 4.41 4.23 18.14
C ARG A 255 5.71 4.69 18.79
N ILE A 256 6.86 4.21 18.29
CA ILE A 256 8.20 4.55 18.80
C ILE A 256 8.91 5.67 18.02
N GLY A 257 8.28 6.24 16.98
CA GLY A 257 8.82 7.33 16.18
C GLY A 257 9.74 6.91 15.03
N ASN A 258 9.83 5.62 14.73
CA ASN A 258 10.63 5.07 13.63
C ASN A 258 9.94 5.19 12.27
N VAL A 259 8.64 5.44 12.20
CA VAL A 259 7.93 5.69 10.93
C VAL A 259 6.98 6.86 11.17
N PHE A 260 6.72 7.68 10.15
CA PHE A 260 5.73 8.75 10.25
C PHE A 260 4.31 8.21 10.03
N LEU A 261 3.28 8.92 10.52
CA LEU A 261 1.90 8.45 10.43
C LEU A 261 1.44 8.18 8.99
N GLY A 262 1.78 9.09 8.06
CA GLY A 262 1.40 8.98 6.65
C GLY A 262 1.85 7.65 6.02
N PRO A 263 3.16 7.35 5.98
CA PRO A 263 3.67 6.07 5.49
C PRO A 263 3.09 4.83 6.18
N ALA A 264 2.89 4.86 7.51
CA ALA A 264 2.29 3.75 8.24
C ALA A 264 0.85 3.47 7.78
N ALA A 265 0.04 4.53 7.62
CA ALA A 265 -1.31 4.40 7.11
C ALA A 265 -1.34 3.97 5.64
N ILE A 266 -0.50 4.52 4.75
CA ILE A 266 -0.47 4.11 3.34
C ILE A 266 -0.09 2.63 3.21
N GLY A 267 0.93 2.17 3.93
CA GLY A 267 1.30 0.75 3.95
C GLY A 267 0.15 -0.14 4.42
N THR A 268 -0.53 0.25 5.49
CA THR A 268 -1.71 -0.46 6.02
C THR A 268 -2.84 -0.55 4.99
N ASN A 269 -3.13 0.55 4.30
CA ASN A 269 -4.17 0.59 3.27
C ASN A 269 -3.80 -0.31 2.07
N GLU A 270 -2.52 -0.33 1.65
CA GLU A 270 -2.08 -1.26 0.62
C GLU A 270 -2.18 -2.71 1.06
N ALA A 271 -1.94 -3.03 2.34
CA ALA A 271 -2.15 -4.37 2.88
C ALA A 271 -3.61 -4.82 2.75
N ILE A 272 -4.56 -3.95 3.13
CA ILE A 272 -6.00 -4.24 3.00
C ILE A 272 -6.39 -4.44 1.54
N GLU A 273 -5.86 -3.63 0.63
CA GLU A 273 -6.13 -3.75 -0.81
C GLU A 273 -5.51 -5.03 -1.40
N ILE A 274 -4.33 -5.47 -0.95
CA ILE A 274 -3.75 -6.76 -1.35
C ILE A 274 -4.63 -7.91 -0.83
N CYS A 275 -5.11 -7.84 0.42
CA CYS A 275 -6.06 -8.81 0.96
C CYS A 275 -7.33 -8.91 0.09
N ARG A 276 -7.89 -7.77 -0.34
CA ARG A 276 -9.06 -7.75 -1.25
C ARG A 276 -8.78 -8.49 -2.56
N ARG A 277 -7.62 -8.25 -3.18
CA ARG A 277 -7.24 -8.92 -4.44
C ARG A 277 -7.03 -10.42 -4.26
N MET A 278 -6.34 -10.82 -3.18
CA MET A 278 -6.15 -12.24 -2.88
C MET A 278 -7.49 -12.95 -2.64
N GLU A 279 -8.47 -12.29 -2.02
CA GLU A 279 -9.82 -12.80 -1.87
C GLU A 279 -10.55 -12.93 -3.23
N GLU A 280 -10.44 -11.92 -4.09
CA GLU A 280 -11.02 -11.94 -5.46
C GLU A 280 -10.47 -13.11 -6.30
N ASP A 281 -9.17 -13.40 -6.19
CA ASP A 281 -8.51 -14.48 -6.94
C ASP A 281 -9.08 -15.87 -6.61
N VAL A 282 -9.55 -16.09 -5.37
CA VAL A 282 -10.15 -17.36 -4.93
C VAL A 282 -11.67 -17.32 -4.80
N ALA A 283 -12.29 -16.17 -5.03
CA ALA A 283 -13.73 -15.97 -4.80
C ALA A 283 -14.61 -16.94 -5.61
N SER A 284 -14.20 -17.27 -6.84
CA SER A 284 -14.94 -18.18 -7.71
C SER A 284 -14.97 -19.63 -7.21
N VAL A 285 -13.97 -20.03 -6.41
CA VAL A 285 -13.89 -21.36 -5.78
C VAL A 285 -14.71 -21.35 -4.49
N ILE A 286 -14.59 -20.30 -3.67
CA ILE A 286 -15.24 -20.23 -2.36
C ILE A 286 -16.75 -19.99 -2.50
N LYS A 287 -17.17 -18.96 -3.24
CA LYS A 287 -18.58 -18.49 -3.28
C LYS A 287 -19.56 -19.49 -3.87
N LYS A 288 -19.08 -20.45 -4.67
CA LYS A 288 -19.93 -21.49 -5.27
C LYS A 288 -20.39 -22.53 -4.23
N GLU A 289 -19.52 -22.83 -3.27
CA GLU A 289 -19.70 -23.94 -2.34
C GLU A 289 -20.05 -23.45 -0.92
N THR A 290 -19.54 -22.29 -0.50
CA THR A 290 -19.71 -21.80 0.88
C THR A 290 -19.51 -20.28 1.01
N SER A 291 -19.54 -19.77 2.24
CA SER A 291 -19.25 -18.38 2.55
C SER A 291 -17.95 -18.21 3.33
N VAL A 292 -17.28 -17.10 3.13
CA VAL A 292 -16.05 -16.72 3.86
C VAL A 292 -16.27 -16.74 5.37
N VAL A 293 -17.40 -16.20 5.83
CA VAL A 293 -17.78 -16.19 7.25
C VAL A 293 -17.90 -17.62 7.81
N HIS A 294 -18.47 -18.54 7.03
CA HIS A 294 -18.56 -19.93 7.44
C HIS A 294 -17.17 -20.55 7.59
N LEU A 295 -16.29 -20.37 6.61
CA LEU A 295 -14.94 -20.91 6.65
C LEU A 295 -14.08 -20.28 7.77
N LEU A 296 -14.21 -18.99 8.04
CA LEU A 296 -13.62 -18.33 9.21
C LEU A 296 -14.04 -19.00 10.51
N LYS A 297 -15.34 -19.27 10.67
CA LYS A 297 -15.87 -19.98 11.85
C LYS A 297 -15.29 -21.39 11.97
N VAL A 298 -15.16 -22.09 10.84
CA VAL A 298 -14.59 -23.44 10.80
C VAL A 298 -13.15 -23.43 11.28
N VAL A 299 -12.30 -22.56 10.73
CA VAL A 299 -10.90 -22.44 11.16
C VAL A 299 -10.81 -22.05 12.64
N PHE A 300 -11.59 -21.06 13.09
CA PHE A 300 -11.68 -20.69 14.50
C PHE A 300 -12.02 -21.88 15.41
N THR A 301 -13.00 -22.69 15.01
CA THR A 301 -13.44 -23.88 15.75
C THR A 301 -12.33 -24.90 15.88
N ILE A 302 -11.64 -25.18 14.76
CA ILE A 302 -10.51 -26.10 14.72
C ILE A 302 -9.39 -25.64 15.64
N MET A 303 -9.03 -24.35 15.59
CA MET A 303 -7.95 -23.81 16.44
C MET A 303 -8.29 -23.93 17.93
N CYS A 304 -9.55 -23.65 18.31
CA CYS A 304 -10.00 -23.87 19.70
C CYS A 304 -9.89 -25.35 20.10
N GLN A 305 -10.32 -26.28 19.24
CA GLN A 305 -10.24 -27.71 19.52
C GLN A 305 -8.78 -28.20 19.67
N LEU A 306 -7.87 -27.71 18.84
CA LEU A 306 -6.45 -28.07 18.88
C LEU A 306 -5.76 -27.58 20.17
N ASP A 307 -6.23 -26.45 20.71
CA ASP A 307 -5.82 -25.91 22.00
C ASP A 307 -6.58 -26.53 23.19
N GLY A 308 -7.49 -27.49 22.95
CA GLY A 308 -8.29 -28.13 23.98
C GLY A 308 -9.35 -27.23 24.62
N GLN A 309 -9.79 -26.18 23.90
CA GLN A 309 -10.79 -25.22 24.36
C GLN A 309 -12.18 -25.57 23.82
N ASP A 310 -13.16 -25.67 24.72
CA ASP A 310 -14.55 -25.87 24.35
C ASP A 310 -15.19 -24.60 23.80
N LEU A 311 -15.93 -24.69 22.69
CA LEU A 311 -16.63 -23.54 22.12
C LEU A 311 -17.85 -23.07 22.95
N LYS A 312 -18.37 -23.94 23.82
CA LYS A 312 -19.58 -23.69 24.61
C LYS A 312 -19.23 -23.78 26.09
N VAL A 313 -19.72 -22.83 26.87
CA VAL A 313 -19.63 -22.90 28.34
C VAL A 313 -20.84 -23.70 28.86
N PRO A 314 -20.64 -24.81 29.59
CA PRO A 314 -21.76 -25.58 30.16
C PRO A 314 -22.66 -24.70 31.04
N GLY A 315 -23.97 -24.72 30.77
CA GLY A 315 -24.97 -23.99 31.57
C GLY A 315 -25.17 -22.49 31.25
N ARG A 316 -24.42 -21.90 30.30
CA ARG A 316 -24.56 -20.47 29.91
C ARG A 316 -24.99 -20.26 28.45
N GLY A 317 -26.16 -20.80 28.08
CA GLY A 317 -26.95 -20.37 26.90
C GLY A 317 -26.18 -19.89 25.65
N LYS A 318 -26.39 -18.62 25.24
CA LYS A 318 -25.80 -17.97 24.04
C LYS A 318 -24.51 -17.19 24.31
N THR A 319 -23.98 -17.20 25.54
CA THR A 319 -22.81 -16.38 25.89
C THR A 319 -21.55 -16.97 25.23
N PRO A 320 -20.70 -16.15 24.58
CA PRO A 320 -19.44 -16.64 24.03
C PRO A 320 -18.56 -17.26 25.12
N ASN A 321 -17.78 -18.29 24.77
CA ASN A 321 -16.69 -18.71 25.64
C ASN A 321 -15.53 -17.70 25.52
N PHE A 322 -15.29 -16.92 26.57
CA PHE A 322 -14.21 -15.92 26.57
C PHE A 322 -12.83 -16.57 26.62
N ASP A 323 -12.69 -17.83 27.03
CA ASP A 323 -11.41 -18.53 27.03
C ASP A 323 -10.86 -18.70 25.60
N THR A 324 -11.75 -18.70 24.60
CA THR A 324 -11.40 -18.77 23.15
C THR A 324 -10.99 -17.43 22.54
N TYR A 325 -10.86 -16.37 23.34
CA TYR A 325 -10.62 -15.01 22.86
C TYR A 325 -9.36 -14.90 21.98
N ASP A 326 -8.24 -15.49 22.40
CA ASP A 326 -6.97 -15.37 21.65
C ASP A 326 -7.08 -16.03 20.28
N ASN A 327 -7.70 -17.20 20.21
CA ASN A 327 -8.02 -17.88 18.95
C ASN A 327 -8.99 -17.06 18.09
N ALA A 328 -10.02 -16.46 18.69
CA ALA A 328 -10.98 -15.63 17.99
C ALA A 328 -10.37 -14.33 17.46
N SER A 329 -9.40 -13.75 18.17
CA SER A 329 -8.62 -12.60 17.72
C SER A 329 -7.69 -13.00 16.59
N LEU A 330 -6.93 -14.09 16.75
CA LEU A 330 -5.99 -14.58 15.74
C LEU A 330 -6.69 -14.86 14.41
N THR A 331 -7.83 -15.55 14.42
CA THR A 331 -8.59 -15.86 13.19
C THR A 331 -9.50 -14.72 12.73
N MET A 332 -9.46 -13.54 13.34
CA MET A 332 -10.34 -12.39 13.03
C MET A 332 -11.84 -12.69 13.23
N TRP A 333 -12.16 -13.74 14.00
CA TRP A 333 -13.53 -14.19 14.22
C TRP A 333 -14.33 -13.16 15.02
N ASN A 334 -13.72 -12.52 16.03
CA ASN A 334 -14.37 -11.46 16.82
C ASN A 334 -14.81 -10.30 15.91
N GLY A 335 -13.90 -9.75 15.10
CA GLY A 335 -14.22 -8.71 14.13
C GLY A 335 -15.34 -9.15 13.17
N SER A 336 -15.26 -10.37 12.62
CA SER A 336 -16.30 -10.88 11.71
C SER A 336 -17.69 -10.97 12.35
N ARG A 337 -17.77 -11.32 13.64
CA ARG A 337 -19.04 -11.41 14.38
C ARG A 337 -19.65 -10.02 14.58
N ILE A 338 -18.83 -9.04 14.94
CA ILE A 338 -19.28 -7.66 15.17
C ILE A 338 -19.79 -7.06 13.85
N LEU A 339 -19.07 -7.28 12.73
CA LEU A 339 -19.52 -6.85 11.40
C LEU A 339 -20.86 -7.50 11.00
N GLN A 340 -21.05 -8.79 11.26
CA GLN A 340 -22.34 -9.48 11.00
C GLN A 340 -23.49 -8.88 11.81
N GLN A 341 -23.25 -8.53 13.07
CA GLN A 341 -24.25 -7.89 13.93
C GLN A 341 -24.58 -6.48 13.41
N PHE A 342 -23.56 -5.71 13.03
CA PHE A 342 -23.71 -4.38 12.44
C PHE A 342 -24.56 -4.41 11.18
N VAL A 343 -24.29 -5.33 10.25
CA VAL A 343 -25.10 -5.53 9.03
C VAL A 343 -26.53 -5.97 9.33
N SER A 344 -26.71 -6.88 10.29
CA SER A 344 -28.05 -7.33 10.69
C SER A 344 -28.89 -6.17 11.22
N GLY A 345 -28.26 -5.22 11.91
CA GLY A 345 -28.88 -3.97 12.36
C GLY A 345 -29.12 -2.94 11.26
N ASN A 346 -28.37 -3.00 10.14
CA ASN A 346 -28.51 -2.07 9.00
C ASN A 346 -29.84 -2.25 8.24
N ARG A 347 -30.46 -3.43 8.31
CA ARG A 347 -31.76 -3.73 7.67
C ARG A 347 -32.96 -3.02 8.29
N GLN A 348 -32.76 -2.19 9.31
CA GLN A 348 -33.79 -1.42 10.01
C GLN A 348 -33.65 0.08 9.66
N ASP A 349 -34.76 0.79 9.48
CA ASP A 349 -34.77 2.18 8.95
C ASP A 349 -33.99 3.17 9.84
N GLY A 350 -33.11 3.97 9.21
CA GLY A 350 -32.40 5.12 9.78
C GLY A 350 -30.92 4.90 10.16
N PRO A 351 -30.11 5.97 10.27
CA PRO A 351 -28.74 5.88 10.76
C PRO A 351 -28.73 5.55 12.25
N ARG A 352 -28.25 4.36 12.60
CA ARG A 352 -28.03 3.95 13.99
C ARG A 352 -26.69 4.47 14.47
N VAL A 353 -26.73 5.47 15.34
CA VAL A 353 -25.58 5.85 16.16
C VAL A 353 -25.52 4.89 17.35
N TYR A 354 -24.34 4.34 17.61
CA TYR A 354 -24.13 3.44 18.75
C TYR A 354 -24.36 4.17 20.07
N ASN A 355 -25.16 3.57 20.95
CA ASN A 355 -25.63 4.18 22.19
C ASN A 355 -24.93 3.64 23.46
N GLY A 356 -23.85 2.87 23.31
CA GLY A 356 -23.16 2.25 24.45
C GLY A 356 -23.85 1.02 25.03
N SER A 357 -24.83 0.42 24.33
CA SER A 357 -25.64 -0.72 24.84
C SER A 357 -24.85 -1.94 25.28
N HIS A 358 -23.63 -2.16 24.76
CA HIS A 358 -22.75 -3.26 25.15
C HIS A 358 -21.43 -2.79 25.80
N GLY A 359 -21.33 -1.50 26.16
CA GLY A 359 -20.11 -0.86 26.68
C GLY A 359 -19.45 0.06 25.66
N ARG A 360 -18.60 0.98 26.15
CA ARG A 360 -17.81 1.90 25.32
C ARG A 360 -16.32 1.56 25.46
N TYR A 361 -15.51 1.93 24.47
CA TYR A 361 -14.07 1.74 24.55
C TYR A 361 -13.46 2.65 25.62
N ASP A 362 -12.66 2.07 26.51
CA ASP A 362 -11.97 2.73 27.62
C ASP A 362 -10.49 2.88 27.30
N GLU A 363 -10.05 4.11 27.05
CA GLU A 363 -8.68 4.45 26.68
C GLU A 363 -7.68 4.31 27.83
N THR A 364 -8.18 4.19 29.08
CA THR A 364 -7.34 4.11 30.29
C THR A 364 -7.05 2.69 30.76
N MET A 365 -7.70 1.72 30.13
CA MET A 365 -7.61 0.32 30.52
C MET A 365 -6.32 -0.31 29.99
N ASP A 366 -5.47 -0.80 30.91
CA ASP A 366 -4.27 -1.56 30.56
C ASP A 366 -4.65 -2.97 30.08
N ARG A 367 -4.48 -3.21 28.79
CA ARG A 367 -4.85 -4.45 28.11
C ARG A 367 -4.05 -5.66 28.56
N GLU A 368 -2.80 -5.47 28.99
CA GLU A 368 -1.98 -6.58 29.51
C GLU A 368 -2.58 -7.15 30.81
N SER A 369 -3.19 -6.29 31.62
CA SER A 369 -3.87 -6.66 32.87
C SER A 369 -5.29 -7.23 32.67
N CYS A 370 -5.85 -7.14 31.47
CA CYS A 370 -7.24 -7.50 31.18
C CYS A 370 -7.49 -9.00 31.08
N THR A 371 -8.61 -9.44 31.66
CA THR A 371 -9.19 -10.75 31.37
C THR A 371 -9.67 -10.84 29.91
N ASN A 372 -9.75 -12.05 29.37
CA ASN A 372 -10.25 -12.26 28.00
C ASN A 372 -11.67 -11.70 27.77
N ARG A 373 -12.51 -11.69 28.82
CA ARG A 373 -13.82 -11.04 28.77
C ARG A 373 -13.70 -9.53 28.61
N GLN A 374 -12.84 -8.88 29.38
CA GLN A 374 -12.61 -7.43 29.27
C GLN A 374 -12.03 -7.07 27.91
N LYS A 375 -11.09 -7.86 27.39
CA LYS A 375 -10.54 -7.68 26.03
C LYS A 375 -11.64 -7.76 24.96
N TYR A 376 -12.52 -8.75 25.06
CA TYR A 376 -13.68 -8.88 24.17
C TYR A 376 -14.61 -7.67 24.27
N ASP A 377 -15.00 -7.27 25.48
CA ASP A 377 -15.92 -6.14 25.69
C ASP A 377 -15.31 -4.81 25.17
N GLN A 378 -13.99 -4.62 25.30
CA GLN A 378 -13.25 -3.48 24.73
C GLN A 378 -13.26 -3.50 23.20
N ASP A 379 -12.94 -4.63 22.57
CA ASP A 379 -12.92 -4.75 21.11
C ASP A 379 -14.32 -4.57 20.50
N ASP A 380 -15.38 -5.06 21.16
CA ASP A 380 -16.79 -4.86 20.79
C ASP A 380 -17.20 -3.40 20.86
N GLY A 381 -16.83 -2.71 21.96
CA GLY A 381 -17.05 -1.28 22.13
C GLY A 381 -16.34 -0.45 21.06
N ALA A 382 -15.04 -0.73 20.82
CA ALA A 382 -14.22 0.00 19.84
C ALA A 382 -14.76 -0.11 18.42
N LEU A 383 -15.11 -1.33 17.98
CA LEU A 383 -15.68 -1.54 16.65
C LEU A 383 -17.09 -0.96 16.54
N SER A 384 -17.95 -1.15 17.54
CA SER A 384 -19.32 -0.61 17.51
C SER A 384 -19.34 0.91 17.40
N GLU A 385 -18.46 1.60 18.13
CA GLU A 385 -18.32 3.06 18.07
C GLU A 385 -17.80 3.51 16.69
N ILE A 386 -16.70 2.96 16.20
CA ILE A 386 -16.13 3.43 14.93
C ILE A 386 -17.01 3.10 13.72
N LEU A 387 -17.68 1.94 13.69
CA LEU A 387 -18.58 1.57 12.60
C LEU A 387 -19.79 2.52 12.52
N SER A 388 -20.33 2.90 13.68
CA SER A 388 -21.35 3.94 13.81
C SER A 388 -20.83 5.28 13.28
N ASP A 389 -19.61 5.65 13.64
CA ASP A 389 -19.04 6.95 13.28
C ASP A 389 -18.69 7.04 11.79
N ILE A 390 -18.22 5.95 11.19
CA ILE A 390 -18.03 5.85 9.75
C ILE A 390 -19.37 6.00 9.01
N ARG A 391 -20.46 5.44 9.55
CA ARG A 391 -21.80 5.64 8.96
C ARG A 391 -22.22 7.11 9.00
N VAL A 392 -22.00 7.81 10.11
CA VAL A 392 -22.23 9.26 10.22
C VAL A 392 -21.32 10.02 9.26
N PHE A 393 -20.04 9.65 9.20
CA PHE A 393 -19.06 10.22 8.28
C PHE A 393 -19.51 10.10 6.83
N GLY A 394 -20.06 8.95 6.41
CA GLY A 394 -20.64 8.74 5.09
C GLY A 394 -21.81 9.68 4.74
N ILE A 395 -22.53 10.20 5.74
CA ILE A 395 -23.64 11.16 5.57
C ILE A 395 -23.11 12.59 5.42
N VAL A 396 -22.10 12.96 6.23
CA VAL A 396 -21.59 14.34 6.27
C VAL A 396 -20.45 14.61 5.27
N SER A 397 -19.79 13.56 4.79
CA SER A 397 -18.68 13.65 3.83
C SER A 397 -19.16 13.91 2.40
N ASP A 398 -18.30 14.55 1.61
CA ASP A 398 -18.51 14.77 0.19
C ASP A 398 -17.64 13.84 -0.69
N LYS A 399 -17.71 13.99 -2.02
CA LYS A 399 -16.90 13.18 -2.96
C LYS A 399 -15.41 13.58 -2.99
N ARG A 400 -15.04 14.71 -2.39
CA ARG A 400 -13.67 15.24 -2.35
C ARG A 400 -12.95 14.80 -1.08
N THR A 401 -13.71 14.46 -0.05
CA THR A 401 -13.28 13.89 1.21
C THR A 401 -12.49 12.61 0.95
N ILE A 402 -11.39 12.46 1.69
CA ILE A 402 -10.57 11.25 1.62
C ILE A 402 -11.33 10.05 2.21
N GLU A 403 -10.95 8.85 1.78
CA GLU A 403 -11.51 7.61 2.28
C GLU A 403 -10.42 6.54 2.34
N ASP A 404 -10.06 6.14 3.56
CA ASP A 404 -9.19 5.00 3.81
C ASP A 404 -9.93 3.67 3.53
N GLU A 405 -9.17 2.59 3.45
CA GLU A 405 -9.65 1.26 3.06
C GLU A 405 -10.56 0.62 4.11
N PHE A 406 -10.40 0.94 5.41
CA PHE A 406 -11.34 0.47 6.43
C PHE A 406 -12.67 1.19 6.31
N THR A 407 -12.66 2.53 6.19
CA THR A 407 -13.86 3.34 5.95
C THR A 407 -14.60 2.89 4.67
N ARG A 408 -13.87 2.64 3.58
CA ARG A 408 -14.43 2.05 2.34
C ARG A 408 -15.05 0.68 2.60
N GLY A 409 -14.37 -0.16 3.39
CA GLY A 409 -14.86 -1.46 3.82
C GLY A 409 -16.23 -1.40 4.45
N VAL A 410 -16.43 -0.45 5.36
CA VAL A 410 -17.70 -0.22 6.03
C VAL A 410 -18.77 0.33 5.09
N HIS A 411 -18.46 1.28 4.22
CA HIS A 411 -19.44 1.74 3.22
C HIS A 411 -19.87 0.61 2.27
N THR A 412 -18.91 -0.17 1.78
CA THR A 412 -19.21 -1.34 0.93
C THR A 412 -20.06 -2.36 1.68
N LEU A 413 -19.76 -2.58 2.97
CA LEU A 413 -20.52 -3.47 3.85
C LEU A 413 -21.98 -3.00 4.01
N LEU A 414 -22.19 -1.69 4.18
CA LEU A 414 -23.53 -1.10 4.30
C LEU A 414 -24.32 -1.20 2.98
N ASP A 415 -23.64 -1.10 1.84
CA ASP A 415 -24.25 -1.20 0.51
C ASP A 415 -24.63 -2.64 0.15
N THR A 416 -23.74 -3.61 0.38
CA THR A 416 -23.94 -5.00 -0.03
C THR A 416 -24.68 -5.83 1.01
N ASN A 417 -24.58 -5.47 2.29
CA ASN A 417 -24.98 -6.31 3.43
C ASN A 417 -24.31 -7.70 3.43
N GLU A 418 -23.12 -7.81 2.83
CA GLU A 418 -22.31 -9.03 2.80
C GLU A 418 -20.96 -8.78 3.49
N VAL A 419 -20.59 -9.68 4.40
CA VAL A 419 -19.30 -9.64 5.11
C VAL A 419 -18.27 -10.46 4.33
N THR A 420 -17.18 -9.83 3.91
CA THR A 420 -16.05 -10.43 3.18
C THR A 420 -14.82 -10.59 4.08
N LEU A 421 -13.81 -11.32 3.61
CA LEU A 421 -12.57 -11.53 4.38
C LEU A 421 -11.80 -10.23 4.53
N TRP A 422 -11.65 -9.45 3.46
CA TRP A 422 -10.90 -8.21 3.48
C TRP A 422 -11.52 -7.16 4.42
N GLN A 423 -12.84 -7.18 4.61
CA GLN A 423 -13.52 -6.35 5.61
C GLN A 423 -13.24 -6.82 7.03
N CYS A 424 -13.24 -8.14 7.28
CA CYS A 424 -12.85 -8.71 8.57
C CYS A 424 -11.39 -8.37 8.89
N PHE A 425 -10.51 -8.46 7.90
CA PHE A 425 -9.12 -8.06 8.00
C PHE A 425 -8.98 -6.58 8.32
N ALA A 426 -9.65 -5.68 7.60
CA ALA A 426 -9.60 -4.25 7.88
C ALA A 426 -10.10 -3.89 9.29
N ALA A 427 -11.18 -4.54 9.75
CA ALA A 427 -11.70 -4.37 11.11
C ALA A 427 -10.72 -4.88 12.17
N GLN A 428 -10.06 -6.02 11.93
CA GLN A 428 -9.04 -6.52 12.85
C GLN A 428 -7.80 -5.62 12.87
N ILE A 429 -7.34 -5.15 11.72
CA ILE A 429 -6.20 -4.23 11.60
C ILE A 429 -6.47 -2.90 12.32
N TYR A 430 -7.70 -2.40 12.27
CA TYR A 430 -8.11 -1.26 13.07
C TYR A 430 -7.93 -1.52 14.58
N LEU A 431 -8.39 -2.68 15.07
CA LEU A 431 -8.19 -3.06 16.47
C LEU A 431 -6.70 -3.20 16.81
N ASP A 432 -5.94 -3.88 15.95
CA ASP A 432 -4.51 -4.08 16.17
C ASP A 432 -3.76 -2.73 16.22
N ALA A 433 -4.11 -1.78 15.35
CA ALA A 433 -3.53 -0.43 15.37
C ALA A 433 -3.88 0.32 16.67
N LEU A 434 -5.10 0.16 17.20
CA LEU A 434 -5.46 0.72 18.51
C LEU A 434 -4.66 0.09 19.64
N HIS A 435 -4.48 -1.23 19.62
CA HIS A 435 -3.70 -1.95 20.65
C HIS A 435 -2.23 -1.55 20.59
N GLU A 436 -1.64 -1.47 19.39
CA GLU A 436 -0.27 -0.98 19.20
C GLU A 436 -0.09 0.49 19.62
N LEU A 437 -1.16 1.30 19.64
CA LEU A 437 -1.13 2.70 20.07
C LEU A 437 -1.66 2.92 21.49
N GLU A 438 -1.91 1.86 22.25
CA GLU A 438 -2.42 1.93 23.61
C GLU A 438 -1.58 2.86 24.50
N GLY A 439 -2.26 3.76 25.23
CA GLY A 439 -1.63 4.81 26.03
C GLY A 439 -1.09 6.01 25.22
N LYS A 440 -1.17 5.99 23.89
CA LYS A 440 -0.75 7.07 22.98
C LYS A 440 -1.74 7.31 21.83
N LEU A 441 -3.03 7.07 22.03
CA LEU A 441 -4.05 7.20 20.98
C LEU A 441 -4.14 8.61 20.38
N ASP A 442 -3.85 9.64 21.18
CA ASP A 442 -3.84 11.03 20.73
C ASP A 442 -2.71 11.39 19.76
N LEU A 443 -1.71 10.52 19.60
CA LEU A 443 -0.54 10.77 18.76
C LEU A 443 -0.94 11.03 17.29
N ALA A 444 -1.79 10.17 16.73
CA ALA A 444 -2.19 10.26 15.33
C ALA A 444 -3.02 11.52 15.04
N TRP A 445 -3.97 11.82 15.92
CA TRP A 445 -4.76 13.05 15.86
C TRP A 445 -3.87 14.29 16.02
N SER A 446 -2.94 14.27 16.98
CA SER A 446 -2.04 15.40 17.24
C SER A 446 -1.12 15.70 16.07
N GLU A 447 -0.58 14.67 15.39
CA GLU A 447 0.20 14.84 14.16
C GLU A 447 -0.66 15.40 13.01
N MET A 448 -1.91 14.94 12.87
CA MET A 448 -2.86 15.47 11.89
C MET A 448 -3.20 16.94 12.15
N ALA A 449 -3.59 17.28 13.38
CA ALA A 449 -3.92 18.65 13.79
C ALA A 449 -2.72 19.60 13.66
N GLY A 450 -1.52 19.16 14.04
CA GLY A 450 -0.29 19.91 13.85
C GLY A 450 0.02 20.15 12.36
N THR A 451 -0.12 19.11 11.53
CA THR A 451 0.04 19.25 10.07
C THR A 451 -0.97 20.25 9.49
N ALA A 452 -2.23 20.20 9.92
CA ALA A 452 -3.26 21.15 9.50
C ALA A 452 -2.90 22.59 9.90
N ALA A 453 -2.45 22.81 11.14
CA ALA A 453 -2.08 24.13 11.63
C ALA A 453 -0.89 24.74 10.85
N VAL A 454 0.14 23.95 10.56
CA VAL A 454 1.30 24.41 9.77
C VAL A 454 0.89 24.75 8.34
N ILE A 455 0.06 23.91 7.71
CA ILE A 455 -0.44 24.18 6.35
C ILE A 455 -1.27 25.48 6.34
N LYS A 456 -2.25 25.62 7.24
CA LYS A 456 -3.12 26.80 7.30
C LYS A 456 -2.33 28.08 7.55
N SER A 457 -1.41 28.09 8.51
CA SER A 457 -0.58 29.25 8.81
C SER A 457 0.31 29.65 7.63
N SER A 458 0.93 28.67 6.96
CA SER A 458 1.78 28.91 5.79
C SER A 458 1.00 29.47 4.60
N LEU A 459 -0.20 28.94 4.35
CA LEU A 459 -1.10 29.42 3.29
C LEU A 459 -1.64 30.81 3.59
N ALA A 460 -2.02 31.09 4.85
CA ALA A 460 -2.46 32.41 5.27
C ALA A 460 -1.38 33.46 5.03
N SER A 461 -0.12 33.20 5.42
CA SER A 461 1.01 34.09 5.14
C SER A 461 1.24 34.29 3.64
N ALA A 462 1.13 33.22 2.83
CA ALA A 462 1.30 33.31 1.39
C ALA A 462 0.18 34.08 0.68
N LEU A 463 -1.05 34.05 1.22
CA LEU A 463 -2.20 34.78 0.68
C LEU A 463 -2.22 36.25 1.10
N GLU A 464 -1.70 36.58 2.29
CA GLU A 464 -1.60 37.95 2.80
C GLU A 464 -0.51 38.74 2.07
N GLU A 465 0.67 38.15 1.90
CA GLU A 465 1.84 38.81 1.30
C GLU A 465 2.42 38.00 0.13
N PRO A 466 1.68 37.75 -0.96
CA PRO A 466 2.15 36.86 -2.04
C PRO A 466 3.38 37.38 -2.81
N GLY A 467 3.65 38.68 -2.74
CA GLY A 467 4.60 39.41 -3.57
C GLY A 467 3.91 40.18 -4.71
N ASP A 468 4.65 40.52 -5.77
CA ASP A 468 4.10 41.28 -6.90
C ASP A 468 3.30 40.38 -7.85
N VAL A 469 2.04 40.15 -7.51
CA VAL A 469 1.09 39.32 -8.27
C VAL A 469 0.91 39.76 -9.72
N ARG A 470 1.27 41.01 -10.08
CA ARG A 470 1.18 41.52 -11.46
C ARG A 470 2.17 40.85 -12.40
N LEU A 471 3.19 40.21 -11.83
CA LEU A 471 4.21 39.45 -12.57
C LEU A 471 3.72 38.05 -12.95
N VAL A 472 2.65 37.56 -12.33
CA VAL A 472 2.13 36.21 -12.50
C VAL A 472 0.81 36.23 -13.28
N GLU A 473 0.87 35.88 -14.56
CA GLU A 473 -0.29 35.91 -15.47
C GLU A 473 -1.46 35.03 -14.98
N TYR A 474 -1.14 33.89 -14.37
CA TYR A 474 -2.08 32.88 -13.88
C TYR A 474 -2.26 32.93 -12.35
N TRP A 475 -2.01 34.09 -11.71
CA TRP A 475 -2.15 34.25 -10.26
C TRP A 475 -3.51 33.79 -9.72
N ARG A 476 -4.60 34.11 -10.43
CA ARG A 476 -5.95 33.73 -10.01
C ARG A 476 -6.12 32.21 -9.85
N ASP A 477 -5.46 31.43 -10.70
CA ASP A 477 -5.53 29.98 -10.62
C ASP A 477 -4.71 29.44 -9.44
N ILE A 478 -3.55 30.04 -9.16
CA ILE A 478 -2.75 29.74 -7.96
C ILE A 478 -3.54 30.09 -6.70
N GLU A 479 -4.03 31.33 -6.59
CA GLU A 479 -4.80 31.80 -5.43
C GLU A 479 -6.00 30.91 -5.15
N LYS A 480 -6.74 30.53 -6.20
CA LYS A 480 -7.84 29.58 -6.08
C LYS A 480 -7.37 28.22 -5.55
N SER A 481 -6.27 27.68 -6.08
CA SER A 481 -5.71 26.39 -5.64
C SER A 481 -5.26 26.43 -4.18
N LEU A 482 -4.68 27.55 -3.73
CA LEU A 482 -4.28 27.75 -2.32
C LEU A 482 -5.50 27.79 -1.40
N LYS A 483 -6.55 28.52 -1.77
CA LYS A 483 -7.82 28.55 -1.01
C LYS A 483 -8.52 27.19 -0.97
N GLU A 484 -8.47 26.42 -2.05
CA GLU A 484 -8.98 25.05 -2.08
C GLU A 484 -8.17 24.08 -1.19
N LEU A 485 -6.87 24.33 -1.00
CA LEU A 485 -6.05 23.58 -0.06
C LEU A 485 -6.33 24.00 1.38
N GLU A 486 -6.41 25.30 1.66
CA GLU A 486 -6.77 25.83 2.97
C GLU A 486 -8.14 25.31 3.42
N PHE A 487 -9.15 25.36 2.55
CA PHE A 487 -10.48 24.81 2.84
C PHE A 487 -10.44 23.32 3.20
N ALA A 488 -9.63 22.54 2.50
CA ALA A 488 -9.46 21.11 2.79
C ALA A 488 -8.68 20.87 4.09
N ALA A 489 -7.70 21.71 4.41
CA ALA A 489 -6.97 21.65 5.68
C ALA A 489 -7.87 21.99 6.88
N SER A 490 -8.94 22.79 6.66
CA SER A 490 -9.92 23.19 7.67
C SER A 490 -11.15 22.27 7.77
N GLU A 491 -11.19 21.16 7.02
CA GLU A 491 -12.34 20.25 6.96
C GLU A 491 -12.78 19.78 8.36
N TRP A 492 -11.81 19.52 9.24
CA TRP A 492 -12.03 18.99 10.58
C TRP A 492 -12.09 20.05 11.67
N ASP A 493 -11.97 21.35 11.36
CA ASP A 493 -12.01 22.43 12.36
C ASP A 493 -13.34 22.49 13.13
N THR A 494 -14.43 22.03 12.49
CA THR A 494 -15.78 21.99 13.08
C THR A 494 -16.20 20.61 13.59
N ASP A 495 -15.32 19.60 13.48
CA ASP A 495 -15.62 18.19 13.74
C ASP A 495 -16.99 17.76 13.19
N PRO A 496 -17.11 17.52 11.87
CA PRO A 496 -18.40 17.27 11.24
C PRO A 496 -19.13 16.05 11.81
N VAL A 497 -18.41 15.05 12.33
CA VAL A 497 -19.00 13.85 12.94
C VAL A 497 -19.58 14.17 14.31
N ALA A 498 -18.81 14.82 15.19
CA ALA A 498 -19.33 15.20 16.51
C ALA A 498 -20.44 16.24 16.43
N ARG A 499 -20.34 17.20 15.49
CA ARG A 499 -21.40 18.19 15.23
C ARG A 499 -22.70 17.49 14.84
N TYR A 500 -22.66 16.56 13.88
CA TYR A 500 -23.85 15.81 13.47
C TYR A 500 -24.47 15.05 14.64
N LYS A 501 -23.66 14.33 15.43
CA LYS A 501 -24.14 13.60 16.60
C LYS A 501 -24.84 14.53 17.60
N THR A 502 -24.22 15.65 17.93
CA THR A 502 -24.74 16.63 18.90
C THR A 502 -26.04 17.26 18.41
N GLU A 503 -26.12 17.66 17.14
CA GLU A 503 -27.34 18.22 16.52
C GLU A 503 -28.52 17.24 16.53
N HIS A 504 -28.26 15.94 16.56
CA HIS A 504 -29.26 14.88 16.61
C HIS A 504 -29.46 14.28 18.01
N GLY A 505 -28.87 14.88 19.05
CA GLY A 505 -29.06 14.50 20.45
C GLY A 505 -28.27 13.28 20.92
N PHE A 506 -27.23 12.88 20.20
CA PHE A 506 -26.34 11.79 20.59
C PHE A 506 -25.13 12.31 21.39
N GLU A 507 -24.67 11.50 22.34
CA GLU A 507 -23.42 11.75 23.06
C GLU A 507 -22.22 11.68 22.11
N SER A 508 -21.36 12.70 22.14
CA SER A 508 -20.12 12.74 21.39
C SER A 508 -19.05 13.52 22.14
N GLU A 509 -17.83 13.02 22.12
CA GLU A 509 -16.66 13.77 22.56
C GLU A 509 -16.01 14.50 21.36
N PRO A 510 -15.33 15.64 21.58
CA PRO A 510 -14.61 16.34 20.53
C PRO A 510 -13.50 15.48 19.92
N ASN A 511 -13.45 15.47 18.59
CA ASN A 511 -12.49 14.76 17.75
C ASN A 511 -12.40 13.25 18.01
N GLN A 512 -13.40 12.64 18.67
CA GLN A 512 -13.37 11.22 19.06
C GLN A 512 -13.12 10.30 17.87
N PHE A 513 -13.77 10.59 16.73
CA PHE A 513 -13.57 9.86 15.49
C PHE A 513 -12.09 9.84 15.07
N LEU A 514 -11.42 10.99 15.10
CA LEU A 514 -10.02 11.10 14.68
C LEU A 514 -9.05 10.52 15.71
N ARG A 515 -9.30 10.74 17.01
CA ARG A 515 -8.50 10.17 18.11
C ARG A 515 -8.46 8.65 18.08
N ARG A 516 -9.53 8.02 17.58
CA ARG A 516 -9.66 6.56 17.50
C ARG A 516 -9.50 6.00 16.09
N HIS A 517 -9.26 6.84 15.07
CA HIS A 517 -9.11 6.39 13.67
C HIS A 517 -7.74 6.79 13.10
N PRO A 518 -6.65 6.16 13.54
CA PRO A 518 -5.30 6.51 13.12
C PRO A 518 -5.06 6.24 11.62
N LEU A 519 -5.76 5.27 11.02
CA LEU A 519 -5.70 4.98 9.59
C LEU A 519 -6.19 6.17 8.76
N TYR A 520 -7.36 6.72 9.12
CA TYR A 520 -7.90 7.91 8.46
C TYR A 520 -6.95 9.11 8.61
N CYS A 521 -6.47 9.37 9.83
CA CYS A 521 -5.55 10.47 10.11
C CYS A 521 -4.28 10.40 9.26
N GLY A 522 -3.69 9.21 9.08
CA GLY A 522 -2.48 9.07 8.28
C GLY A 522 -2.69 9.23 6.77
N VAL A 523 -3.79 8.70 6.23
CA VAL A 523 -4.15 8.95 4.83
C VAL A 523 -4.37 10.46 4.60
N TRP A 524 -4.98 11.16 5.57
CA TRP A 524 -5.15 12.60 5.53
C TRP A 524 -3.83 13.35 5.51
N VAL A 525 -2.93 13.03 6.45
CA VAL A 525 -1.62 13.68 6.56
C VAL A 525 -0.83 13.50 5.27
N HIS A 526 -0.82 12.29 4.70
CA HIS A 526 -0.16 12.04 3.43
C HIS A 526 -0.75 12.88 2.28
N GLU A 527 -2.08 12.89 2.14
CA GLU A 527 -2.74 13.67 1.07
C GLU A 527 -2.49 15.17 1.22
N MET A 528 -2.56 15.71 2.45
CA MET A 528 -2.33 17.13 2.67
C MET A 528 -0.88 17.54 2.42
N ARG A 529 0.11 16.71 2.81
CA ARG A 529 1.53 16.99 2.51
C ARG A 529 1.82 16.98 1.01
N THR A 530 1.27 16.02 0.25
CA THR A 530 1.48 15.99 -1.22
C THR A 530 0.79 17.14 -1.95
N ARG A 531 -0.35 17.64 -1.45
CA ARG A 531 -0.97 18.87 -1.97
C ARG A 531 -0.21 20.13 -1.57
N PHE A 532 0.26 20.20 -0.33
CA PHE A 532 1.06 21.30 0.19
C PHE A 532 2.36 21.48 -0.60
N HIS A 533 3.07 20.38 -0.85
CA HIS A 533 4.27 20.36 -1.68
C HIS A 533 4.02 20.84 -3.11
N GLU A 534 3.01 20.28 -3.81
CA GLU A 534 2.66 20.71 -5.16
C GLU A 534 2.30 22.21 -5.21
N ALA A 535 1.50 22.67 -4.25
CA ALA A 535 1.09 24.06 -4.16
C ALA A 535 2.30 24.98 -3.90
N GLY A 536 3.21 24.58 -3.01
CA GLY A 536 4.44 25.32 -2.70
C GLY A 536 5.40 25.41 -3.89
N VAL A 537 5.60 24.31 -4.61
CA VAL A 537 6.40 24.25 -5.84
C VAL A 537 5.83 25.19 -6.91
N ASN A 538 4.53 25.11 -7.15
CA ASN A 538 3.86 25.95 -8.14
C ASN A 538 3.90 27.43 -7.75
N PHE A 539 3.66 27.74 -6.47
CA PHE A 539 3.70 29.10 -5.94
C PHE A 539 5.10 29.71 -6.04
N ALA A 540 6.13 29.05 -5.51
CA ALA A 540 7.50 29.55 -5.53
C ALA A 540 8.04 29.70 -6.97
N SER A 541 7.70 28.77 -7.86
CA SER A 541 8.12 28.82 -9.28
C SER A 541 7.47 29.96 -10.06
N ALA A 542 6.26 30.39 -9.67
CA ALA A 542 5.52 31.41 -10.42
C ALA A 542 6.16 32.80 -10.35
N PHE A 543 6.78 33.17 -9.23
CA PHE A 543 7.40 34.48 -9.03
C PHE A 543 8.90 34.51 -9.32
N GLY A 544 9.59 33.37 -9.20
CA GLY A 544 11.03 33.25 -9.43
C GLY A 544 11.92 33.84 -8.33
N TYR A 545 11.37 34.30 -7.20
CA TYR A 545 12.15 34.90 -6.10
C TYR A 545 13.16 33.94 -5.51
N VAL A 546 12.74 32.69 -5.25
CA VAL A 546 13.61 31.64 -4.70
C VAL A 546 14.81 31.41 -5.62
N HIS A 547 14.55 31.26 -6.92
CA HIS A 547 15.56 31.00 -7.93
C HIS A 547 16.61 32.12 -7.99
N GLN A 548 16.17 33.37 -8.05
CA GLN A 548 17.09 34.51 -8.16
C GLN A 548 17.85 34.77 -6.88
N THR A 549 17.20 34.63 -5.73
CA THR A 549 17.86 34.79 -4.43
C THR A 549 18.93 33.73 -4.26
N TYR A 550 18.69 32.50 -4.72
CA TYR A 550 19.71 31.45 -4.75
C TYR A 550 20.91 31.83 -5.63
N GLN A 551 20.69 32.30 -6.86
CA GLN A 551 21.80 32.71 -7.73
C GLN A 551 22.61 33.87 -7.12
N LEU A 552 21.94 34.82 -6.48
CA LEU A 552 22.60 35.91 -5.73
C LEU A 552 23.41 35.34 -4.57
N TYR A 553 22.81 34.47 -3.75
CA TYR A 553 23.49 33.82 -2.62
C TYR A 553 24.74 33.05 -3.07
N HIS A 554 24.65 32.28 -4.16
CA HIS A 554 25.80 31.59 -4.75
C HIS A 554 26.92 32.56 -5.16
N ALA A 555 26.58 33.66 -5.86
CA ALA A 555 27.57 34.67 -6.23
C ALA A 555 28.27 35.26 -5.00
N LEU A 556 27.51 35.56 -3.93
CA LEU A 556 28.08 36.10 -2.69
C LEU A 556 29.00 35.11 -1.96
N GLN A 557 28.68 33.82 -2.00
CA GLN A 557 29.56 32.76 -1.47
C GLN A 557 30.86 32.67 -2.28
N GLN A 558 30.74 32.66 -3.61
CA GLN A 558 31.89 32.53 -4.52
C GLN A 558 32.85 33.74 -4.41
N GLU A 559 32.31 34.95 -4.29
CA GLU A 559 33.10 36.18 -4.06
C GLU A 559 33.58 36.33 -2.60
N ARG A 560 33.28 35.37 -1.71
CA ARG A 560 33.63 35.38 -0.28
C ARG A 560 33.15 36.62 0.48
N LEU A 561 31.99 37.14 0.09
CA LEU A 561 31.36 38.31 0.69
C LEU A 561 30.46 37.95 1.89
N LEU A 562 30.11 36.67 2.03
CA LEU A 562 29.47 36.13 3.23
C LEU A 562 30.54 35.66 4.21
N GLY A 563 30.36 35.96 5.50
CA GLY A 563 31.28 35.50 6.54
C GLY A 563 31.34 33.96 6.61
N THR A 564 32.46 33.40 7.09
CA THR A 564 32.71 31.95 7.14
C THR A 564 31.63 31.14 7.86
N PHE A 565 30.83 31.78 8.72
CA PHE A 565 29.75 31.16 9.49
C PHE A 565 28.33 31.53 9.01
N ALA A 566 28.20 32.33 7.94
CA ALA A 566 26.92 32.73 7.39
C ALA A 566 26.39 31.66 6.42
N TYR A 567 25.70 30.66 6.97
CA TYR A 567 25.14 29.54 6.21
C TYR A 567 23.62 29.57 6.22
N TRP A 568 22.99 29.68 5.05
CA TRP A 568 21.54 29.61 4.93
C TRP A 568 21.06 28.16 4.84
N MET A 569 20.70 27.57 5.98
CA MET A 569 20.29 26.16 6.05
C MET A 569 19.17 25.81 5.05
N ASP A 570 18.06 26.55 5.06
CA ASP A 570 16.89 26.23 4.21
C ASP A 570 17.21 26.27 2.71
N MET A 571 17.99 27.28 2.27
CA MET A 571 18.36 27.42 0.87
C MET A 571 19.28 26.27 0.41
N MET A 572 20.16 25.80 1.30
CA MET A 572 21.05 24.68 1.02
C MET A 572 20.33 23.34 1.05
N THR A 573 19.36 23.15 1.96
CA THR A 573 18.47 21.99 1.94
C THR A 573 17.67 21.94 0.64
N LEU A 574 17.15 23.07 0.16
CA LEU A 574 16.48 23.14 -1.14
C LEU A 574 17.42 22.75 -2.29
N LEU A 575 18.66 23.23 -2.26
CA LEU A 575 19.66 22.90 -3.27
C LEU A 575 19.95 21.40 -3.35
N ASP A 576 20.16 20.76 -2.20
CA ASP A 576 20.40 19.31 -2.11
C ASP A 576 19.23 18.53 -2.72
N MET A 577 18.00 18.94 -2.42
CA MET A 577 16.80 18.31 -2.94
C MET A 577 16.54 18.55 -4.44
N GLN A 578 16.76 19.77 -4.94
CA GLN A 578 16.42 20.17 -6.31
C GLN A 578 17.55 19.92 -7.31
N GLN A 579 18.79 19.76 -6.82
CA GLN A 579 20.02 19.63 -7.58
C GLN A 579 20.42 20.93 -8.33
N HIS A 580 21.71 21.10 -8.62
CA HIS A 580 22.28 22.32 -9.19
C HIS A 580 21.74 22.68 -10.59
N ASP A 581 21.33 21.69 -11.38
CA ASP A 581 20.78 21.83 -12.73
C ASP A 581 19.44 22.60 -12.75
N THR A 582 18.71 22.57 -11.64
CA THR A 582 17.47 23.35 -11.47
C THR A 582 17.76 24.84 -11.42
N PHE A 583 18.89 25.25 -10.84
CA PHE A 583 19.22 26.66 -10.65
C PHE A 583 20.12 27.26 -11.72
N PHE A 584 20.96 26.45 -12.36
CA PHE A 584 21.91 26.93 -13.37
C PHE A 584 21.69 26.27 -14.73
N ILE A 585 22.23 26.88 -15.79
CA ILE A 585 22.44 26.19 -17.08
C ILE A 585 23.92 25.82 -17.20
N GLY A 586 24.22 24.53 -17.30
CA GLY A 586 25.61 24.04 -17.34
C GLY A 586 26.27 24.07 -15.97
N ASN A 587 27.57 24.33 -15.94
CA ASN A 587 28.34 24.43 -14.70
C ASN A 587 27.93 25.68 -13.90
N ALA A 588 28.10 25.63 -12.58
CA ALA A 588 27.86 26.77 -11.72
C ALA A 588 28.78 27.95 -12.13
N PRO A 589 28.24 29.17 -12.28
CA PRO A 589 29.01 30.33 -12.69
C PRO A 589 30.02 30.73 -11.61
N THR A 590 31.20 31.21 -12.00
CA THR A 590 32.32 31.52 -11.09
C THR A 590 32.82 32.95 -11.14
N THR A 591 32.37 33.73 -12.13
CA THR A 591 32.76 35.13 -12.34
C THR A 591 31.53 36.03 -12.49
N ALA A 592 31.70 37.34 -12.25
CA ALA A 592 30.64 38.33 -12.37
C ALA A 592 29.90 38.28 -13.73
N GLN A 593 30.65 38.12 -14.82
CA GLN A 593 30.10 37.99 -16.17
C GLN A 593 29.27 36.71 -16.33
N GLU A 594 29.78 35.58 -15.81
CA GLU A 594 29.09 34.28 -15.86
C GLU A 594 27.80 34.30 -15.04
N TYR A 595 27.76 34.98 -13.87
CA TYR A 595 26.53 35.12 -13.07
C TYR A 595 25.43 35.79 -13.91
N LEU A 596 25.77 36.89 -14.58
CA LEU A 596 24.85 37.66 -15.41
C LEU A 596 24.36 36.86 -16.62
N GLU A 597 25.26 36.16 -17.31
CA GLU A 597 24.93 35.32 -18.47
C GLU A 597 24.03 34.15 -18.08
N ASN A 598 24.34 33.45 -16.98
CA ASN A 598 23.53 32.32 -16.50
C ASN A 598 22.12 32.78 -16.12
N LEU A 599 22.00 33.89 -15.38
CA LEU A 599 20.73 34.50 -15.03
C LEU A 599 19.90 34.83 -16.28
N ARG A 600 20.52 35.46 -17.30
CA ARG A 600 19.85 35.81 -18.57
C ARG A 600 19.36 34.58 -19.34
N LEU A 601 20.15 33.52 -19.35
CA LEU A 601 19.80 32.28 -20.02
C LEU A 601 18.64 31.57 -19.32
N LYS A 602 18.66 31.51 -17.99
CA LYS A 602 17.67 30.79 -17.17
C LYS A 602 16.33 31.54 -17.07
N SER A 603 16.38 32.88 -17.01
CA SER A 603 15.19 33.75 -17.01
C SER A 603 14.54 33.96 -18.39
N GLY A 604 15.14 33.41 -19.46
CA GLY A 604 14.64 33.59 -20.84
C GLY A 604 14.88 34.99 -21.44
N MET A 605 15.54 35.90 -20.71
CA MET A 605 15.86 37.26 -21.17
C MET A 605 16.81 37.28 -22.39
N ALA A 606 17.56 36.21 -22.63
CA ALA A 606 18.48 36.11 -23.78
C ALA A 606 17.79 36.07 -25.17
N VAL A 607 16.50 35.68 -25.25
CA VAL A 607 15.78 35.53 -26.53
C VAL A 607 15.22 36.87 -27.04
N SER A 608 14.87 37.81 -26.15
CA SER A 608 14.31 39.10 -26.52
C SER A 608 15.33 40.05 -27.15
N ASP A 609 16.58 40.05 -26.66
CA ASP A 609 17.61 40.97 -27.15
C ASP A 609 18.15 40.53 -28.53
N ARG A 610 18.11 39.22 -28.82
CA ARG A 610 18.49 38.67 -30.14
C ARG A 610 17.41 38.83 -31.21
N ALA A 611 16.15 39.06 -30.81
CA ALA A 611 15.00 39.23 -31.71
C ALA A 611 14.75 40.69 -32.11
N GLN A 612 15.64 41.63 -31.78
CA GLN A 612 15.52 43.05 -32.20
C GLN A 612 15.78 43.29 -33.70
N GLY A 613 15.94 42.23 -34.48
CA GLY A 613 16.11 42.28 -35.93
C GLY A 613 14.90 41.80 -36.73
N LYS A 614 13.65 42.17 -36.37
CA LYS A 614 12.47 42.38 -37.27
C LYS A 614 11.14 42.25 -36.52
N GLY A 615 10.33 43.31 -36.58
CA GLY A 615 8.87 43.24 -36.46
C GLY A 615 8.28 43.94 -35.23
N LYS A 616 7.74 45.14 -35.45
CA LYS A 616 6.79 45.80 -34.52
C LYS A 616 5.50 44.97 -34.42
N GLY A 617 5.46 44.05 -33.46
CA GLY A 617 4.27 43.32 -33.05
C GLY A 617 3.90 43.69 -31.61
N LYS A 618 2.63 43.99 -31.37
CA LYS A 618 2.05 44.45 -30.09
C LYS A 618 2.63 43.73 -28.86
N ASN A 619 3.03 44.52 -27.86
CA ASN A 619 3.33 44.18 -26.46
C ASN A 619 2.85 42.79 -26.02
N LYS A 620 3.64 41.73 -26.28
CA LYS A 620 3.66 40.56 -25.41
C LYS A 620 4.56 40.94 -24.24
N ARG A 621 3.97 41.23 -23.08
CA ARG A 621 4.71 41.23 -21.82
C ARG A 621 5.39 39.87 -21.72
N THR A 622 6.71 39.82 -21.93
CA THR A 622 7.50 38.63 -21.64
C THR A 622 7.50 38.48 -20.13
N SER A 623 6.53 37.70 -19.65
CA SER A 623 6.54 37.19 -18.29
C SER A 623 7.89 36.49 -18.07
N LEU A 624 8.62 36.92 -17.03
CA LEU A 624 9.81 36.22 -16.52
C LEU A 624 9.49 34.78 -16.07
N ALA A 625 8.21 34.37 -16.09
CA ALA A 625 7.71 33.07 -15.66
C ALA A 625 7.46 32.03 -16.78
N ASN A 626 7.76 32.31 -18.06
CA ASN A 626 7.32 31.44 -19.17
C ASN A 626 8.41 30.63 -19.87
N GLY A 627 9.17 29.84 -19.10
CA GLY A 627 9.93 28.73 -19.65
C GLY A 627 9.99 27.57 -18.67
N GLU A 628 9.68 26.36 -19.15
CA GLU A 628 9.89 25.07 -18.45
C GLU A 628 11.28 24.93 -17.80
N ARG A 629 12.23 25.80 -18.16
CA ARG A 629 13.63 25.79 -17.74
C ARG A 629 13.90 26.38 -16.35
N GLY A 630 12.93 27.01 -15.69
CA GLY A 630 13.09 27.66 -14.38
C GLY A 630 12.15 27.17 -13.26
N GLN A 631 11.39 26.10 -13.50
CA GLN A 631 10.45 25.55 -12.51
C GLN A 631 11.18 24.64 -11.52
N LEU A 632 10.80 24.73 -10.24
CA LEU A 632 11.22 23.76 -9.24
C LEU A 632 10.59 22.40 -9.57
N LYS A 633 11.36 21.32 -9.37
CA LYS A 633 10.90 19.95 -9.58
C LYS A 633 9.94 19.55 -8.46
N GLN A 634 8.86 18.85 -8.83
CA GLN A 634 8.04 18.15 -7.86
C GLN A 634 8.79 16.89 -7.39
N LEU A 635 9.14 16.87 -6.11
CA LEU A 635 9.82 15.78 -5.41
C LEU A 635 8.85 14.76 -4.81
N GLY A 636 9.37 13.68 -4.23
CA GLY A 636 8.59 12.61 -3.61
C GLY A 636 7.81 11.76 -4.62
N ALA A 637 8.52 11.12 -5.55
CA ALA A 637 7.91 10.43 -6.69
C ALA A 637 6.89 9.36 -6.28
N LEU A 638 7.20 8.57 -5.23
CA LEU A 638 6.30 7.54 -4.74
C LEU A 638 5.08 8.17 -4.04
N SER A 639 5.29 9.15 -3.18
CA SER A 639 4.20 9.82 -2.46
C SER A 639 3.25 10.57 -3.40
N MET A 640 3.81 11.26 -4.41
CA MET A 640 3.03 11.95 -5.45
C MET A 640 2.20 10.99 -6.30
N LEU A 641 2.65 9.75 -6.47
CA LEU A 641 1.87 8.71 -7.12
C LEU A 641 0.64 8.29 -6.29
N PHE A 642 0.76 8.28 -4.97
CA PHE A 642 -0.33 7.92 -4.06
C PHE A 642 -1.33 9.05 -3.80
N LYS A 643 -0.97 10.30 -4.07
CA LYS A 643 -1.78 11.52 -3.86
C LYS A 643 -3.30 11.31 -4.05
N LYS A 644 -3.75 11.10 -5.30
CA LYS A 644 -5.19 11.02 -5.58
C LYS A 644 -5.82 9.64 -5.33
N ARG A 645 -5.08 8.66 -4.82
CA ARG A 645 -5.53 7.27 -4.71
C ARG A 645 -6.72 7.11 -3.77
N PHE A 646 -6.70 7.81 -2.64
CA PHE A 646 -7.69 7.67 -1.56
C PHE A 646 -8.88 8.63 -1.70
N ARG A 647 -9.13 9.15 -2.90
CA ARG A 647 -10.34 9.92 -3.22
C ARG A 647 -11.30 9.05 -4.02
N LYS A 648 -12.60 9.12 -3.69
CA LYS A 648 -13.68 8.33 -4.34
C LYS A 648 -13.67 8.42 -5.88
N THR A 649 -13.25 9.54 -6.47
CA THR A 649 -13.32 9.80 -7.93
C THR A 649 -12.03 9.52 -8.70
N SER A 650 -10.90 9.27 -8.04
CA SER A 650 -9.57 9.28 -8.68
C SER A 650 -8.73 8.04 -8.39
N ARG A 651 -9.34 6.97 -7.87
CA ARG A 651 -8.66 5.73 -7.49
C ARG A 651 -8.08 5.03 -8.73
N ARG A 652 -6.77 4.79 -8.71
CA ARG A 652 -6.05 4.01 -9.72
C ARG A 652 -5.54 2.74 -9.08
N GLU A 653 -5.88 1.60 -9.67
CA GLU A 653 -5.30 0.32 -9.28
C GLU A 653 -3.81 0.30 -9.64
N MET A 654 -3.00 -0.32 -8.79
CA MET A 654 -1.57 -0.37 -8.97
C MET A 654 -1.03 -1.77 -8.79
N THR A 655 -0.29 -2.26 -9.78
CA THR A 655 0.33 -3.58 -9.73
C THR A 655 1.58 -3.55 -8.86
N ALA A 656 1.84 -4.66 -8.16
CA ALA A 656 3.03 -4.80 -7.33
C ALA A 656 4.34 -4.67 -8.14
N ASP A 657 4.36 -5.14 -9.40
CA ASP A 657 5.51 -4.96 -10.30
C ASP A 657 5.79 -3.47 -10.61
N TYR A 658 4.75 -2.65 -10.72
CA TYR A 658 4.92 -1.22 -10.96
C TYR A 658 5.39 -0.50 -9.70
N LEU A 659 4.84 -0.86 -8.54
CA LEU A 659 5.32 -0.37 -7.24
C LEU A 659 6.80 -0.70 -7.02
N GLN A 660 7.21 -1.95 -7.26
CA GLN A 660 8.60 -2.36 -7.10
C GLN A 660 9.54 -1.54 -8.00
N LYS A 661 9.19 -1.36 -9.27
CA LYS A 661 9.99 -0.53 -10.20
C LYS A 661 10.16 0.91 -9.71
N ILE A 662 9.12 1.49 -9.10
CA ILE A 662 9.20 2.85 -8.56
C ILE A 662 10.10 2.88 -7.32
N ILE A 663 9.96 1.91 -6.43
CA ILE A 663 10.81 1.81 -5.23
C ILE A 663 12.28 1.63 -5.64
N GLU A 664 12.55 0.82 -6.67
CA GLU A 664 13.89 0.65 -7.24
C GLU A 664 14.44 1.96 -7.83
N SER A 665 13.59 2.75 -8.50
CA SER A 665 13.97 4.08 -9.00
C SER A 665 14.27 5.10 -7.90
N ASN A 666 13.80 4.86 -6.67
CA ASN A 666 14.08 5.65 -5.47
C ASN A 666 15.35 5.19 -4.72
N GLY A 667 16.19 4.36 -5.34
CA GLY A 667 17.50 3.98 -4.79
C GLY A 667 17.49 2.74 -3.88
N PHE A 668 16.35 2.07 -3.75
CA PHE A 668 16.30 0.77 -3.07
C PHE A 668 16.73 -0.34 -4.05
N CYS A 669 17.71 -1.16 -3.69
CA CYS A 669 18.08 -2.32 -4.50
C CYS A 669 17.63 -3.60 -3.79
N PHE A 670 16.88 -4.43 -4.51
CA PHE A 670 16.45 -5.74 -4.01
C PHE A 670 17.26 -6.83 -4.70
N VAL A 671 17.76 -7.79 -3.92
CA VAL A 671 18.50 -8.95 -4.45
C VAL A 671 17.54 -9.89 -5.20
N ASN A 672 16.29 -9.96 -4.75
CA ASN A 672 15.23 -10.79 -5.30
C ASN A 672 13.95 -9.98 -5.50
N LYS A 673 13.02 -10.50 -6.31
CA LYS A 673 11.66 -9.98 -6.41
C LYS A 673 10.99 -10.03 -5.03
N LEU A 674 10.50 -8.89 -4.55
CA LEU A 674 9.83 -8.82 -3.24
C LEU A 674 8.51 -9.59 -3.28
N ASP A 675 8.22 -10.34 -2.21
CA ASP A 675 6.85 -10.79 -1.97
C ASP A 675 5.95 -9.59 -1.62
N ALA A 676 4.64 -9.78 -1.74
CA ALA A 676 3.67 -8.71 -1.50
C ALA A 676 3.68 -8.19 -0.05
N THR A 677 4.16 -9.00 0.89
CA THR A 677 4.19 -8.71 2.32
C THR A 677 5.35 -7.77 2.66
N HIS A 678 6.54 -8.02 2.12
CA HIS A 678 7.71 -7.16 2.24
C HIS A 678 7.54 -5.86 1.43
N LEU A 679 6.79 -5.91 0.32
CA LEU A 679 6.51 -4.73 -0.50
C LEU A 679 5.86 -3.60 0.31
N ILE A 680 4.91 -3.92 1.21
CA ILE A 680 4.22 -2.93 2.05
C ILE A 680 5.20 -2.17 2.95
N VAL A 681 6.11 -2.89 3.61
CA VAL A 681 7.14 -2.30 4.48
C VAL A 681 8.11 -1.46 3.66
N CYS A 682 8.52 -1.95 2.48
CA CYS A 682 9.38 -1.19 1.58
C CYS A 682 8.71 0.09 1.07
N VAL A 683 7.41 0.07 0.75
CA VAL A 683 6.65 1.28 0.37
C VAL A 683 6.67 2.28 1.53
N ALA A 684 6.35 1.85 2.75
CA ALA A 684 6.36 2.75 3.91
C ALA A 684 7.74 3.35 4.17
N MET A 685 8.82 2.56 4.08
CA MET A 685 10.19 3.04 4.28
C MET A 685 10.66 3.98 3.16
N ALA A 686 10.30 3.69 1.90
CA ALA A 686 10.59 4.58 0.78
C ALA A 686 9.85 5.92 0.94
N MET A 687 8.57 5.90 1.32
CA MET A 687 7.81 7.13 1.58
C MET A 687 8.36 7.90 2.79
N ARG A 688 8.85 7.21 3.83
CA ARG A 688 9.56 7.86 4.94
C ARG A 688 10.77 8.64 4.44
N SER A 689 11.55 8.09 3.50
CA SER A 689 12.72 8.79 2.94
C SER A 689 12.33 10.06 2.16
N GLU A 690 11.13 10.12 1.58
CA GLU A 690 10.62 11.28 0.85
C GLU A 690 9.95 12.34 1.76
N ALA A 691 9.70 12.03 3.03
CA ALA A 691 8.86 12.85 3.90
C ALA A 691 9.40 14.28 4.09
N HIS A 692 10.71 14.44 4.24
CA HIS A 692 11.37 15.75 4.35
C HIS A 692 11.17 16.61 3.09
N GLN A 693 11.07 15.99 1.91
CA GLN A 693 10.86 16.68 0.64
C GLN A 693 9.45 17.27 0.57
N LEU A 694 8.46 16.51 1.02
CA LEU A 694 7.05 16.95 1.03
C LEU A 694 6.75 17.93 2.17
N GLY A 695 7.52 17.83 3.26
CA GLY A 695 7.39 18.65 4.44
C GLY A 695 8.07 20.02 4.33
N PHE A 696 8.90 20.25 3.31
CA PHE A 696 9.66 21.49 3.15
C PHE A 696 8.75 22.68 2.79
N ASN A 697 8.79 23.72 3.61
CA ASN A 697 7.89 24.86 3.52
C ASN A 697 8.38 25.91 2.51
N LEU A 698 8.10 25.63 1.23
CA LEU A 698 8.41 26.54 0.13
C LEU A 698 7.73 27.91 0.23
N PHE A 699 6.60 28.01 0.93
CA PHE A 699 5.91 29.29 1.13
C PHE A 699 6.75 30.22 2.01
N LEU A 700 7.21 29.74 3.17
CA LEU A 700 8.06 30.54 4.06
C LEU A 700 9.39 30.90 3.40
N LEU A 701 10.02 29.95 2.69
CA LEU A 701 11.26 30.25 1.96
C LEU A 701 11.03 31.33 0.89
N HIS A 702 9.94 31.22 0.14
CA HIS A 702 9.56 32.23 -0.86
C HIS A 702 9.39 33.61 -0.20
N MET A 703 8.72 33.68 0.95
CA MET A 703 8.53 34.93 1.68
C MET A 703 9.84 35.54 2.16
N ALA A 704 10.75 34.71 2.69
CA ALA A 704 12.09 35.16 3.06
C ALA A 704 12.84 35.73 1.84
N CYS A 705 12.79 35.02 0.70
CA CYS A 705 13.40 35.48 -0.55
C CYS A 705 12.80 36.80 -1.04
N PHE A 706 11.48 36.93 -1.00
CA PHE A 706 10.77 38.16 -1.36
C PHE A 706 11.25 39.35 -0.52
N ARG A 707 11.28 39.21 0.81
CA ARG A 707 11.72 40.27 1.74
C ARG A 707 13.19 40.64 1.53
N ILE A 708 14.06 39.65 1.33
CA ILE A 708 15.48 39.89 1.01
C ILE A 708 15.61 40.71 -0.26
N LEU A 709 14.92 40.33 -1.34
CA LEU A 709 15.00 41.05 -2.61
C LEU A 709 14.42 42.47 -2.50
N GLU A 710 13.39 42.70 -1.68
CA GLU A 710 12.88 44.04 -1.38
C GLU A 710 13.90 44.90 -0.64
N GLU A 711 14.55 44.35 0.37
CA GLU A 711 15.60 45.07 1.09
C GLU A 711 16.81 45.37 0.19
N VAL A 712 17.24 44.43 -0.65
CA VAL A 712 18.29 44.68 -1.65
C VAL A 712 17.83 45.79 -2.61
N ARG A 713 16.59 45.78 -3.11
CA ARG A 713 16.06 46.83 -3.98
C ARG A 713 16.12 48.22 -3.36
N LYS A 714 15.88 48.33 -2.05
CA LYS A 714 15.95 49.60 -1.29
C LYS A 714 17.37 50.16 -1.19
N THR A 715 18.40 49.32 -1.33
CA THR A 715 19.82 49.76 -1.33
C THR A 715 20.31 50.34 -2.66
N ILE A 716 19.51 50.22 -3.73
CA ILE A 716 19.83 50.72 -5.08
C ILE A 716 19.11 52.06 -5.29
N ASP A 717 19.89 53.12 -5.56
CA ASP A 717 19.35 54.45 -5.83
C ASP A 717 18.62 54.52 -7.19
N GLU A 718 17.75 55.52 -7.36
CA GLU A 718 16.92 55.63 -8.55
C GLU A 718 17.72 55.86 -9.85
N GLN A 719 18.88 56.51 -9.79
CA GLN A 719 19.71 56.72 -10.98
C GLN A 719 20.31 55.40 -11.45
N SER A 720 20.84 54.61 -10.52
CA SER A 720 21.37 53.27 -10.80
C SER A 720 20.29 52.32 -11.32
N VAL A 721 19.06 52.44 -10.84
CA VAL A 721 17.92 51.67 -11.39
C VAL A 721 17.66 52.03 -12.84
N ILE A 722 17.67 53.32 -13.20
CA ILE A 722 17.45 53.75 -14.59
C ILE A 722 18.57 53.25 -15.50
N GLN A 723 19.82 53.26 -15.02
CA GLN A 723 20.98 52.83 -15.79
C GLN A 723 21.09 51.31 -15.95
N LEU A 724 20.83 50.56 -14.89
CA LEU A 724 21.11 49.12 -14.83
C LEU A 724 19.88 48.26 -15.14
N ALA A 725 18.66 48.78 -15.06
CA ALA A 725 17.47 47.98 -15.32
C ALA A 725 17.45 47.41 -16.75
N PRO A 726 16.99 46.16 -16.95
CA PRO A 726 16.77 45.62 -18.28
C PRO A 726 15.73 46.44 -19.06
N GLU A 727 16.00 46.80 -20.32
CA GLU A 727 15.07 47.56 -21.17
C GLU A 727 13.70 46.85 -21.35
N SER A 728 13.71 45.52 -21.24
CA SER A 728 12.54 44.64 -21.42
C SER A 728 11.69 44.45 -20.16
N VAL A 729 12.12 44.95 -18.99
CA VAL A 729 11.47 44.70 -17.70
C VAL A 729 11.17 46.02 -16.99
N SER A 730 10.00 46.11 -16.35
CA SER A 730 9.66 47.28 -15.51
C SER A 730 10.74 47.51 -14.45
N GLN A 731 11.22 48.76 -14.31
CA GLN A 731 12.19 49.21 -13.29
C GLN A 731 11.77 48.92 -11.83
N LYS A 732 10.51 48.50 -11.62
CA LYS A 732 9.93 48.14 -10.32
C LYS A 732 9.83 46.63 -10.06
N CYS A 733 10.23 45.79 -11.02
CA CYS A 733 10.16 44.33 -10.91
C CYS A 733 11.25 43.83 -9.95
N LEU A 734 10.89 43.26 -8.81
CA LEU A 734 11.83 42.64 -7.85
C LEU A 734 12.78 41.62 -8.51
N PRO A 735 12.31 40.78 -9.44
CA PRO A 735 13.18 39.89 -10.21
C PRO A 735 14.23 40.59 -11.11
N ALA A 736 14.15 41.91 -11.32
CA ALA A 736 15.19 42.65 -12.03
C ALA A 736 16.35 43.05 -11.12
N VAL A 737 16.18 42.99 -9.78
CA VAL A 737 17.16 43.42 -8.79
C VAL A 737 18.46 42.64 -8.92
N VAL A 738 18.38 41.31 -9.00
CA VAL A 738 19.57 40.46 -9.11
C VAL A 738 20.29 40.72 -10.45
N ALA A 739 19.55 40.96 -11.52
CA ALA A 739 20.12 41.34 -12.81
C ALA A 739 20.85 42.70 -12.75
N MET A 740 20.32 43.68 -12.01
CA MET A 740 20.99 44.97 -11.79
C MET A 740 22.27 44.80 -10.97
N VAL A 741 22.23 44.02 -9.90
CA VAL A 741 23.40 43.72 -9.06
C VAL A 741 24.50 43.03 -9.88
N PHE A 742 24.15 42.05 -10.70
CA PHE A 742 25.13 41.37 -11.57
C PHE A 742 25.64 42.25 -12.71
N ARG A 743 24.82 43.15 -13.27
CA ARG A 743 25.28 44.13 -14.26
C ARG A 743 26.27 45.12 -13.68
N ASP A 744 26.03 45.60 -12.45
CA ASP A 744 26.97 46.45 -11.73
C ASP A 744 28.29 45.71 -11.48
N ALA A 745 28.23 44.50 -10.94
CA ALA A 745 29.41 43.68 -10.65
C ALA A 745 30.23 43.30 -11.90
N ALA A 746 29.58 43.17 -13.05
CA ALA A 746 30.23 42.87 -14.33
C ALA A 746 30.68 44.12 -15.12
N GLY A 747 30.34 45.32 -14.65
CA GLY A 747 30.69 46.57 -15.30
C GLY A 747 32.15 46.98 -15.08
N ASP A 748 32.64 47.91 -15.90
CA ASP A 748 34.02 48.40 -15.82
C ASP A 748 34.32 49.15 -14.52
N GLU A 749 33.32 49.83 -13.94
CA GLU A 749 33.39 50.56 -12.66
C GLU A 749 32.21 50.19 -11.75
N PRO A 750 32.29 49.08 -10.98
CA PRO A 750 31.20 48.63 -10.12
C PRO A 750 30.96 49.59 -8.94
N GLN A 751 29.70 49.92 -8.67
CA GLN A 751 29.27 50.80 -7.57
C GLN A 751 29.12 50.06 -6.23
N GLY A 752 29.45 48.78 -6.20
CA GLY A 752 29.47 47.95 -5.00
C GLY A 752 28.10 47.43 -4.58
N LEU A 753 27.17 47.25 -5.54
CA LEU A 753 25.83 46.73 -5.23
C LEU A 753 25.88 45.29 -4.70
N LEU A 754 26.87 44.51 -5.12
CA LEU A 754 27.08 43.15 -4.63
C LEU A 754 27.44 43.13 -3.13
N GLN A 755 28.28 44.05 -2.66
CA GLN A 755 28.62 44.20 -1.24
C GLN A 755 27.41 44.67 -0.41
N ARG A 756 26.57 45.57 -0.96
CA ARG A 756 25.32 45.98 -0.30
C ARG A 756 24.36 44.80 -0.15
N ALA A 757 24.21 44.00 -1.20
CA ALA A 757 23.41 42.77 -1.16
C ALA A 757 23.96 41.77 -0.12
N ALA A 758 25.28 41.62 -0.02
CA ALA A 758 25.92 40.79 0.99
C ALA A 758 25.57 41.24 2.42
N SER A 759 25.53 42.55 2.68
CA SER A 759 25.15 43.10 3.97
C SER A 759 23.70 42.78 4.33
N VAL A 760 22.78 42.85 3.36
CA VAL A 760 21.35 42.53 3.58
C VAL A 760 21.18 41.05 3.92
N ILE A 761 21.75 40.16 3.10
CA ILE A 761 21.66 38.72 3.32
C ILE A 761 22.34 38.32 4.64
N SER A 762 23.53 38.85 4.94
CA SER A 762 24.22 38.56 6.20
C SER A 762 23.40 38.98 7.41
N LYS A 763 22.70 40.13 7.36
CA LYS A 763 21.80 40.56 8.43
C LYS A 763 20.66 39.56 8.62
N HIS A 764 20.06 39.09 7.53
CA HIS A 764 18.96 38.12 7.60
C HIS A 764 19.42 36.76 8.15
N LEU A 765 20.64 36.32 7.82
CA LEU A 765 21.22 35.07 8.33
C LEU A 765 21.60 35.13 9.82
N LEU A 766 21.69 36.33 10.41
CA LEU A 766 21.95 36.54 11.84
C LEU A 766 20.65 36.62 12.66
N GLU A 767 19.50 36.77 12.01
CA GLU A 767 18.20 36.63 12.68
C GLU A 767 18.01 35.16 13.05
N PRO A 768 17.50 34.84 14.26
CA PRO A 768 17.26 33.46 14.65
C PRO A 768 16.37 32.80 13.58
N PRO A 769 16.73 31.60 13.08
CA PRO A 769 15.93 30.92 12.07
C PRO A 769 14.50 30.82 12.61
N SER A 770 13.50 31.18 11.79
CA SER A 770 12.11 30.91 12.12
C SER A 770 11.93 29.39 12.15
N MET A 771 12.23 28.78 13.30
CA MET A 771 12.17 27.35 13.64
C MET A 771 12.00 26.42 12.44
N ALA A 772 13.13 25.97 11.88
CA ALA A 772 13.29 24.87 10.93
C ALA A 772 12.13 24.66 9.93
N SER A 773 12.39 25.00 8.67
CA SER A 773 11.44 25.10 7.54
C SER A 773 10.65 23.84 7.17
N THR A 774 10.65 22.78 7.98
CA THR A 774 9.97 21.52 7.68
C THR A 774 8.80 21.28 8.64
N ILE A 775 7.68 20.79 8.09
CA ILE A 775 6.57 20.20 8.88
C ILE A 775 7.10 19.14 9.86
N GLU A 776 8.19 18.46 9.52
CA GLU A 776 8.84 17.45 10.38
C GLU A 776 9.44 18.01 11.67
N SER A 777 9.85 19.28 11.70
CA SER A 777 10.37 19.90 12.92
C SER A 777 9.30 20.01 14.00
N TRP A 778 8.04 20.19 13.60
CA TRP A 778 6.88 20.10 14.49
C TRP A 778 6.54 18.67 14.88
N VAL A 779 6.73 17.71 13.98
CA VAL A 779 6.55 16.29 14.31
C VAL A 779 7.54 15.91 15.42
N LEU A 780 8.82 16.27 15.31
CA LEU A 780 9.81 16.04 16.37
C LEU A 780 9.41 16.65 17.72
N ILE A 781 8.80 17.84 17.73
CA ILE A 781 8.23 18.48 18.93
C ILE A 781 7.07 17.64 19.51
N VAL A 782 6.17 17.13 18.68
CA VAL A 782 5.08 16.21 19.12
C VAL A 782 5.64 14.92 19.71
N TRP A 783 6.78 14.46 19.20
CA TRP A 783 7.52 13.31 19.72
C TRP A 783 8.37 13.62 20.96
N GLY A 784 8.48 14.89 21.36
CA GLY A 784 9.25 15.33 22.53
C GLY A 784 10.77 15.31 22.35
N PHE A 785 11.27 15.38 21.11
CA PHE A 785 12.70 15.43 20.77
C PHE A 785 13.25 16.85 20.62
#